data_AF-A0A433I1A2-F1
#
_entry.id   AF-A0A433I1A2-F1
#
_cell.length_a   1.000
_cell.length_b   1.000
_cell.length_c   1.000
_cell.angle_alpha   90.00
_cell.angle_beta   90.00
_cell.angle_gamma   90.00
#
_symmetry.space_group_name_H-M   'P 1'
#
loop_
_entity.id
_entity.type
_entity.pdbx_description
1 polymer ?
#
loop_
_entity_poly.entity_id
_entity_poly.type
_entity_poly.pdbx_seq_one_letter_code
_entity_poly.pdbx_strand_id
1 'polypeptide(L)'
;MADLLFTRFDARRPSTLTKRFELLPDGSIQKSSSAQLTDGTAKTARVPSLGAFADYLEALPPAAALAYGVATGHPDARVVSEARAAEHPDAITRTRRFFGFPRAPGVLMLDHDPVNGETAAPGELIALLRGLAPCLESAPCLWRASASSGITQNHEPGALTGQRLYIPVLDAALIPAAGKALTALLWAAGHGRIAIGKAGQALERTAVDSTVWQPERLDFAAAPVVVPPLTRVVPPPFVEGLDDARAWCDLRELIAAADGDVHKRAMDARRAAHSAAQPDLSAARTAWIDATAPAIAAAHGIDEDAVKLALLRASTRFELTGDFVLTAADGTHPRVGDLLDHPAKWHGQRFADPLEPDYGADARIAWANLRGGSRPHIYSHAHGGRRFYLIRPSARIALGRGQRARIVDQTLDLLRTRGDLYDFGPGAVLARVTDDARVTPITRDWLHDHLDRVIEYFTLVPSTKPEDPPTEEVADAPQWAAVRILAKDGDRDLARLDAVVTAPTLRPDGSILAEAGYDAPARVLLMADTPTLPHIPKAPTPAAAAAALATLWRPVHRFPLLGSVDRAVVLAAMLTAAVRPTLPTAPGFGFDAPAAGTGKTLLAQTIAAILEGHAPAVMPPAANQDEEIRKRLFAGLRQGHRVMLWDNMREPLGAAALDAFLTAPDFLDRILGTSTDARLPNRALFIVTGNNLRLVGDTWRRVLVARIDACSEKPYMREFDFCPLSMAITQRYELVAAALTLIRAWITAGRPLHGPGNMASFESWDRMVRQTVCWVATWDARFDDPCKATERALEVDPETAKLAAMLNAWNAVIGVGEPITTARLIDRATPTGYGPDADTADAIAQLHDAIEEIAGDRGMVNRRILGRWIERNVDRRHDGLHLTRGTLRHGSPTWILRRDAETPAVGTSPAIAPSGSGWGEI
;
A
#
# COMPACT_ATOMS: atom_id res chain seq x y z
N MET A 1 11.38 26.98 23.90
CA MET A 1 12.03 25.65 23.77
C MET A 1 10.94 24.66 23.42
N ALA A 2 11.24 23.66 22.60
CA ALA A 2 10.26 22.64 22.25
C ALA A 2 10.18 21.61 23.38
N ASP A 3 8.98 21.20 23.79
CA ASP A 3 8.76 20.25 24.88
C ASP A 3 8.87 18.80 24.37
N LEU A 4 9.28 17.88 25.24
CA LEU A 4 9.21 16.45 25.00
C LEU A 4 7.75 15.98 25.06
N LEU A 5 7.27 15.35 23.99
CA LEU A 5 5.89 14.85 23.89
C LEU A 5 5.83 13.33 24.07
N PHE A 6 4.83 12.87 24.81
CA PHE A 6 4.51 11.45 25.02
C PHE A 6 3.04 11.31 25.46
N THR A 7 2.52 10.08 25.52
CA THR A 7 1.18 9.81 26.05
C THR A 7 1.26 9.21 27.45
N ARG A 8 0.49 9.75 28.39
CA ARG A 8 0.13 9.07 29.64
C ARG A 8 -1.20 8.36 29.48
N PHE A 9 -1.24 7.10 29.90
CA PHE A 9 -2.46 6.34 30.08
C PHE A 9 -2.79 6.25 31.55
N ASP A 10 -4.06 6.45 31.90
CA ASP A 10 -4.60 6.19 33.24
C ASP A 10 -5.67 5.11 33.13
N ALA A 11 -5.43 3.95 33.75
CA ALA A 11 -6.33 2.82 33.70
C ALA A 11 -7.51 3.00 34.66
N ARG A 12 -8.71 2.71 34.16
CA ARG A 12 -9.89 2.41 35.01
C ARG A 12 -10.11 0.91 35.13
N ARG A 13 -9.81 0.17 34.06
CA ARG A 13 -9.77 -1.29 34.02
C ARG A 13 -8.54 -1.73 33.24
N PRO A 14 -7.59 -2.42 33.87
CA PRO A 14 -7.52 -2.83 35.28
C PRO A 14 -7.36 -1.67 36.28
N SER A 15 -7.48 -1.95 37.58
CA SER A 15 -7.27 -0.98 38.67
C SER A 15 -5.80 -0.63 38.91
N THR A 16 -4.88 -1.44 38.38
CA THR A 16 -3.43 -1.19 38.39
C THR A 16 -2.89 -1.46 37.00
N LEU A 17 -1.98 -0.63 36.52
CA LEU A 17 -1.30 -0.75 35.25
C LEU A 17 0.23 -0.77 35.49
N THR A 18 0.62 -1.63 36.42
CA THR A 18 2.01 -1.91 36.80
C THR A 18 2.11 -3.35 37.32
N LYS A 19 3.32 -3.78 37.65
CA LYS A 19 3.57 -5.11 38.23
C LYS A 19 3.21 -5.11 39.72
N ARG A 20 2.59 -6.20 40.18
CA ARG A 20 2.33 -6.46 41.59
C ARG A 20 3.15 -7.66 42.07
N PHE A 21 3.73 -7.54 43.25
CA PHE A 21 4.55 -8.57 43.88
C PHE A 21 3.99 -8.90 45.26
N GLU A 22 3.77 -10.18 45.52
CA GLU A 22 3.30 -10.69 46.81
C GLU A 22 3.99 -12.01 47.17
N LEU A 23 4.08 -12.28 48.47
CA LEU A 23 4.70 -13.49 48.99
C LEU A 23 3.65 -14.60 49.10
N LEU A 24 3.90 -15.74 48.48
CA LEU A 24 3.05 -16.92 48.58
C LEU A 24 3.28 -17.67 49.91
N PRO A 25 2.32 -18.50 50.35
CA PRO A 25 2.47 -19.30 51.57
C PRO A 25 3.67 -20.26 51.56
N ASP A 26 4.15 -20.66 50.38
CA ASP A 26 5.32 -21.52 50.21
C ASP A 26 6.66 -20.74 50.26
N GLY A 27 6.61 -19.43 50.51
CA GLY A 27 7.77 -18.55 50.59
C GLY A 27 8.26 -18.02 49.23
N SER A 28 7.63 -18.41 48.11
CA SER A 28 7.99 -17.91 46.78
C SER A 28 7.34 -16.56 46.49
N ILE A 29 7.99 -15.73 45.66
CA ILE A 29 7.45 -14.42 45.26
C ILE A 29 6.60 -14.58 44.02
N GLN A 30 5.30 -14.29 44.12
CA GLN A 30 4.40 -14.22 42.98
C GLN A 30 4.44 -12.84 42.35
N LYS A 31 4.67 -12.82 41.03
CA LYS A 31 4.56 -11.64 40.18
C LYS A 31 3.26 -11.70 39.38
N SER A 32 2.35 -10.77 39.61
CA SER A 32 1.18 -10.55 38.75
C SER A 32 1.35 -9.28 37.92
N SER A 33 1.06 -9.36 36.62
CA SER A 33 1.18 -8.22 35.70
C SER A 33 -0.18 -7.94 35.08
N SER A 34 -0.76 -6.78 35.38
CA SER A 34 -2.01 -6.36 34.75
C SER A 34 -1.68 -5.49 33.54
N ALA A 35 -1.49 -6.14 32.39
CA ALA A 35 -0.96 -5.51 31.18
C ALA A 35 -2.04 -5.07 30.18
N GLN A 36 -3.30 -5.47 30.37
CA GLN A 36 -4.37 -5.27 29.40
C GLN A 36 -5.25 -4.07 29.76
N LEU A 37 -4.87 -2.87 29.33
CA LEU A 37 -5.74 -1.68 29.40
C LEU A 37 -7.00 -1.90 28.57
N THR A 38 -8.13 -2.16 29.24
CA THR A 38 -9.44 -2.39 28.61
C THR A 38 -10.36 -1.18 28.69
N ASP A 39 -10.15 -0.30 29.66
CA ASP A 39 -10.83 0.99 29.80
C ASP A 39 -9.96 1.98 30.57
N GLY A 40 -9.82 3.21 30.06
CA GLY A 40 -9.06 4.27 30.71
C GLY A 40 -9.09 5.58 29.92
N THR A 41 -8.09 6.42 30.14
CA THR A 41 -7.86 7.67 29.39
C THR A 41 -6.44 7.70 28.84
N ALA A 42 -6.26 8.33 27.69
CA ALA A 42 -4.96 8.69 27.13
C ALA A 42 -4.86 10.21 27.04
N LYS A 43 -3.77 10.76 27.54
CA LYS A 43 -3.49 12.19 27.52
C LYS A 43 -2.09 12.46 27.02
N THR A 44 -1.96 13.32 26.01
CA THR A 44 -0.67 13.82 25.56
C THR A 44 -0.08 14.72 26.64
N ALA A 45 1.01 14.27 27.24
CA ALA A 45 1.80 15.00 28.20
C ALA A 45 2.93 15.75 27.47
N ARG A 46 3.38 16.84 28.10
CA ARG A 46 4.50 17.65 27.64
C ARG A 46 5.36 18.04 28.83
N VAL A 47 6.68 17.93 28.68
CA VAL A 47 7.65 18.33 29.70
C VAL A 47 8.82 19.08 29.04
N PRO A 48 9.38 20.12 29.68
CA PRO A 48 10.35 20.99 29.04
C PRO A 48 11.77 20.42 28.95
N SER A 49 12.09 19.37 29.71
CA SER A 49 13.45 18.81 29.79
C SER A 49 13.43 17.35 30.26
N LEU A 50 14.58 16.68 30.18
CA LEU A 50 14.71 15.30 30.65
C LEU A 50 14.62 15.20 32.18
N GLY A 51 15.10 16.20 32.91
CA GLY A 51 14.91 16.32 34.36
C GLY A 51 13.42 16.42 34.75
N ALA A 52 12.66 17.28 34.06
CA ALA A 52 11.21 17.37 34.29
C ALA A 52 10.47 16.07 33.91
N PHE A 53 10.99 15.33 32.93
CA PHE A 53 10.49 13.99 32.61
C PHE A 53 10.80 12.97 33.73
N ALA A 54 11.97 13.04 34.36
CA ALA A 54 12.33 12.20 35.50
C ALA A 54 11.38 12.44 36.69
N ASP A 55 11.09 13.70 37.03
CA ASP A 55 10.12 14.05 38.08
C ASP A 55 8.71 13.54 37.74
N TYR A 56 8.31 13.67 36.48
CA TYR A 56 7.02 13.16 35.99
C TYR A 56 6.89 11.65 36.19
N LEU A 57 7.97 10.91 35.91
CA LEU A 57 8.04 9.46 36.04
C LEU A 57 7.98 8.98 37.51
N GLU A 58 8.57 9.72 38.45
CA GLU A 58 8.48 9.42 39.89
C GLU A 58 7.07 9.68 40.45
N ALA A 59 6.34 10.64 39.87
CA ALA A 59 4.97 10.97 40.28
C ALA A 59 3.87 10.05 39.70
N LEU A 60 4.23 9.01 38.92
CA LEU A 60 3.24 8.14 38.27
C LEU A 60 2.50 7.25 39.28
N PRO A 61 1.15 7.27 39.31
CA PRO A 61 0.40 6.34 40.16
C PRO A 61 0.45 4.91 39.61
N PRO A 62 0.20 3.88 40.43
CA PRO A 62 0.21 2.47 39.99
C PRO A 62 -0.77 2.13 38.87
N ALA A 63 -1.79 2.96 38.63
CA ALA A 63 -2.76 2.80 37.55
C ALA A 63 -2.32 3.48 36.23
N ALA A 64 -1.15 4.12 36.19
CA ALA A 64 -0.66 4.82 35.02
C ALA A 64 0.46 4.08 34.29
N ALA A 65 0.52 4.26 32.98
CA ALA A 65 1.61 3.82 32.12
C ALA A 65 1.87 4.89 31.04
N LEU A 66 3.02 4.83 30.39
CA LEU A 66 3.37 5.75 29.32
C LEU A 66 3.39 5.04 27.97
N ALA A 67 3.22 5.79 26.89
CA ALA A 67 3.72 5.40 25.57
C ALA A 67 4.43 6.59 24.94
N TYR A 68 5.41 6.30 24.09
CA TYR A 68 6.26 7.33 23.49
C TYR A 68 5.76 7.84 22.13
N GLY A 69 4.65 7.31 21.65
CA GLY A 69 3.81 7.96 20.64
C GLY A 69 2.75 8.86 21.26
N VAL A 70 2.11 9.69 20.43
CA VAL A 70 1.00 10.57 20.82
C VAL A 70 -0.31 10.16 20.17
N ALA A 71 -1.41 10.37 20.88
CA ALA A 71 -2.76 10.21 20.36
C ALA A 71 -3.04 11.27 19.26
N THR A 72 -2.95 10.87 18.00
CA THR A 72 -2.97 11.77 16.84
C THR A 72 -4.36 12.36 16.62
N GLY A 73 -4.50 13.67 16.86
CA GLY A 73 -5.79 14.37 16.79
C GLY A 73 -6.69 14.19 18.02
N HIS A 74 -6.21 13.49 19.05
CA HIS A 74 -6.96 13.18 20.26
C HIS A 74 -6.08 13.39 21.51
N PRO A 75 -5.65 14.64 21.81
CA PRO A 75 -4.68 14.91 22.88
C PRO A 75 -5.20 14.56 24.28
N ASP A 76 -6.51 14.42 24.44
CA ASP A 76 -7.17 13.89 25.64
C ASP A 76 -8.37 13.05 25.18
N ALA A 77 -8.36 11.75 25.46
CA ALA A 77 -9.41 10.84 25.00
C ALA A 77 -9.62 9.65 25.93
N ARG A 78 -10.86 9.14 25.95
CA ARG A 78 -11.16 7.83 26.52
C ARG A 78 -10.55 6.74 25.64
N VAL A 79 -9.90 5.76 26.26
CA VAL A 79 -9.36 4.58 25.59
C VAL A 79 -10.13 3.34 26.01
N VAL A 80 -10.51 2.51 25.04
CA VAL A 80 -11.16 1.21 25.27
C VAL A 80 -10.46 0.10 24.47
N SER A 81 -10.69 -1.15 24.86
CA SER A 81 -10.26 -2.30 24.05
C SER A 81 -11.01 -2.34 22.71
N GLU A 82 -10.38 -2.93 21.69
CA GLU A 82 -10.98 -3.04 20.35
C GLU A 82 -12.32 -3.79 20.36
N ALA A 83 -12.46 -4.81 21.21
CA ALA A 83 -13.71 -5.53 21.41
C ALA A 83 -14.86 -4.64 21.90
N ARG A 84 -14.57 -3.52 22.57
CA ARG A 84 -15.56 -2.58 23.13
C ARG A 84 -15.69 -1.29 22.32
N ALA A 85 -14.97 -1.17 21.21
CA ALA A 85 -14.97 0.05 20.39
C ALA A 85 -16.37 0.37 19.83
N ALA A 86 -17.14 -0.66 19.46
CA ALA A 86 -18.50 -0.49 18.95
C ALA A 86 -19.49 0.07 20.00
N GLU A 87 -19.26 -0.21 21.28
CA GLU A 87 -20.08 0.30 22.41
C GLU A 87 -19.77 1.77 22.75
N HIS A 88 -18.62 2.27 22.28
CA HIS A 88 -18.06 3.56 22.67
C HIS A 88 -17.52 4.31 21.45
N PRO A 89 -18.40 4.84 20.56
CA PRO A 89 -17.99 5.45 19.30
C PRO A 89 -17.12 6.70 19.47
N ASP A 90 -17.21 7.40 20.60
CA ASP A 90 -16.40 8.58 20.93
C ASP A 90 -15.05 8.23 21.59
N ALA A 91 -14.79 6.95 21.87
CA ALA A 91 -13.55 6.48 22.46
C ALA A 91 -12.55 6.02 21.38
N ILE A 92 -11.27 6.14 21.67
CA ILE A 92 -10.20 5.61 20.82
C ILE A 92 -9.77 4.21 21.29
N THR A 93 -9.12 3.44 20.41
CA THR A 93 -8.50 2.16 20.77
C THR A 93 -6.97 2.30 20.83
N ARG A 94 -6.31 1.49 21.67
CA ARG A 94 -4.84 1.46 21.77
C ARG A 94 -4.23 0.71 20.57
N THR A 95 -4.27 1.34 19.41
CA THR A 95 -3.81 0.80 18.13
C THR A 95 -3.05 1.89 17.34
N ARG A 96 -2.25 1.48 16.35
CA ARG A 96 -1.50 2.40 15.46
C ARG A 96 -2.38 3.35 14.65
N ARG A 97 -3.68 3.08 14.60
CA ARG A 97 -4.69 3.98 14.03
C ARG A 97 -4.71 5.32 14.77
N PHE A 98 -4.70 5.28 16.10
CA PHE A 98 -4.85 6.46 16.94
C PHE A 98 -3.53 6.98 17.49
N PHE A 99 -2.49 6.15 17.55
CA PHE A 99 -1.20 6.50 18.11
C PHE A 99 -0.11 6.54 17.04
N GLY A 100 0.62 7.65 16.99
CA GLY A 100 1.73 7.86 16.05
C GLY A 100 2.87 8.64 16.72
N PHE A 101 4.09 8.46 16.21
CA PHE A 101 5.21 9.29 16.66
C PHE A 101 5.12 10.69 16.03
N PRO A 102 5.15 11.78 16.80
CA PRO A 102 5.01 13.13 16.27
C PRO A 102 6.30 13.62 15.59
N ARG A 103 6.18 14.51 14.60
CA ARG A 103 7.32 15.31 14.08
C ARG A 103 7.65 16.46 15.03
N ALA A 104 8.09 16.08 16.22
CA ALA A 104 8.39 16.99 17.32
C ALA A 104 9.34 16.27 18.28
N PRO A 105 9.93 16.99 19.25
CA PRO A 105 10.72 16.33 20.26
C PRO A 105 9.92 15.33 21.08
N GLY A 106 10.59 14.24 21.46
CA GLY A 106 9.98 13.15 22.21
C GLY A 106 11.05 12.32 22.90
N VAL A 107 10.68 11.13 23.35
CA VAL A 107 11.55 10.27 24.16
C VAL A 107 11.81 8.95 23.44
N LEU A 108 13.07 8.67 23.14
CA LEU A 108 13.54 7.33 22.79
C LEU A 108 13.72 6.53 24.09
N MET A 109 12.79 5.62 24.35
CA MET A 109 12.89 4.67 25.46
C MET A 109 13.60 3.40 25.00
N LEU A 110 14.53 2.94 25.83
CA LEU A 110 15.26 1.69 25.67
C LEU A 110 15.01 0.82 26.91
N ASP A 111 14.58 -0.41 26.68
CA ASP A 111 14.35 -1.41 27.74
C ASP A 111 15.47 -2.45 27.68
N HIS A 112 16.15 -2.66 28.81
CA HIS A 112 17.26 -3.59 28.94
C HIS A 112 16.92 -4.65 29.98
N ASP A 113 16.83 -5.90 29.53
CA ASP A 113 16.74 -7.07 30.39
C ASP A 113 18.09 -7.81 30.43
N PRO A 114 18.72 -7.95 31.61
CA PRO A 114 19.98 -8.67 31.77
C PRO A 114 19.85 -10.15 31.42
N VAL A 115 20.96 -10.74 31.00
CA VAL A 115 21.04 -12.13 30.51
C VAL A 115 21.63 -13.01 31.61
N ASN A 116 21.04 -14.17 31.87
CA ASN A 116 21.56 -15.15 32.85
C ASN A 116 21.84 -14.57 34.26
N GLY A 117 21.18 -13.47 34.63
CA GLY A 117 21.42 -12.79 35.91
C GLY A 117 22.64 -11.87 35.94
N GLU A 118 23.47 -11.83 34.88
CA GLU A 118 24.58 -10.87 34.76
C GLU A 118 24.01 -9.48 34.50
N THR A 119 24.14 -8.61 35.50
CA THR A 119 23.59 -7.26 35.44
C THR A 119 24.71 -6.28 35.11
N ALA A 120 24.62 -5.62 33.95
CA ALA A 120 25.47 -4.49 33.63
C ALA A 120 25.22 -3.35 34.61
N ALA A 121 26.28 -2.70 35.10
CA ALA A 121 26.11 -1.50 35.91
C ALA A 121 25.45 -0.38 35.06
N PRO A 122 24.68 0.54 35.65
CA PRO A 122 23.99 1.60 34.92
C PRO A 122 24.89 2.38 33.94
N GLY A 123 26.11 2.73 34.38
CA GLY A 123 27.09 3.44 33.57
C GLY A 123 27.68 2.62 32.43
N GLU A 124 27.78 1.29 32.55
CA GLU A 124 28.27 0.42 31.48
C GLU A 124 27.29 0.37 30.31
N LEU A 125 25.99 0.31 30.61
CA LEU A 125 24.94 0.33 29.59
C LEU A 125 24.90 1.67 28.84
N ILE A 126 25.08 2.78 29.55
CA ILE A 126 25.16 4.12 28.94
C ILE A 126 26.43 4.24 28.08
N ALA A 127 27.58 3.81 28.60
CA ALA A 127 28.85 3.84 27.87
C ALA A 127 28.80 3.00 26.58
N LEU A 128 28.16 1.82 26.63
CA LEU A 128 27.90 1.00 25.45
C LEU A 128 27.16 1.80 24.37
N LEU A 129 26.04 2.44 24.73
CA LEU A 129 25.22 3.19 23.76
C LEU A 129 25.94 4.41 23.19
N ARG A 130 26.69 5.14 24.03
CA ARG A 130 27.49 6.30 23.61
C ARG A 130 28.53 5.94 22.55
N GLY A 131 29.04 4.71 22.57
CA GLY A 131 30.01 4.21 21.57
C GLY A 131 29.40 3.84 20.21
N LEU A 132 28.08 3.86 20.04
CA LEU A 132 27.43 3.37 18.81
C LEU A 132 27.21 4.43 17.74
N ALA A 133 26.95 5.68 18.12
CA ALA A 133 26.68 6.77 17.18
C ALA A 133 26.96 8.15 17.78
N PRO A 134 27.36 9.15 16.96
CA PRO A 134 27.69 10.50 17.42
C PRO A 134 26.58 11.18 18.24
N CYS A 135 25.31 11.10 17.81
CA CYS A 135 24.22 11.73 18.56
C CYS A 135 24.04 11.13 19.97
N LEU A 136 24.45 9.88 20.21
CA LEU A 136 24.31 9.23 21.50
C LEU A 136 25.46 9.60 22.45
N GLU A 137 26.62 9.96 21.92
CA GLU A 137 27.82 10.29 22.70
C GLU A 137 27.58 11.44 23.68
N SER A 138 26.86 12.47 23.23
CA SER A 138 26.63 13.72 23.97
C SER A 138 25.20 13.92 24.49
N ALA A 139 24.25 13.08 24.06
CA ALA A 139 22.87 13.24 24.47
C ALA A 139 22.68 12.98 25.97
N PRO A 140 21.86 13.79 26.67
CA PRO A 140 21.49 13.49 28.04
C PRO A 140 20.69 12.19 28.09
N CYS A 141 20.95 11.38 29.10
CA CYS A 141 20.33 10.06 29.24
C CYS A 141 19.86 9.88 30.68
N LEU A 142 18.57 9.58 30.86
CA LEU A 142 17.98 9.25 32.15
C LEU A 142 17.99 7.75 32.33
N TRP A 143 18.64 7.28 33.39
CA TRP A 143 18.61 5.88 33.80
C TRP A 143 17.64 5.66 34.96
N ARG A 144 16.88 4.54 34.91
CA ARG A 144 16.03 4.08 36.01
C ARG A 144 16.02 2.54 36.09
N ALA A 145 15.83 2.01 37.29
CA ALA A 145 15.53 0.60 37.48
C ALA A 145 14.10 0.26 36.98
N SER A 146 13.92 -0.89 36.32
CA SER A 146 12.60 -1.34 35.88
C SER A 146 11.67 -1.64 37.07
N ALA A 147 10.36 -1.75 36.80
CA ALA A 147 9.37 -2.07 37.83
C ALA A 147 9.53 -3.48 38.43
N SER A 148 10.34 -4.38 37.83
CA SER A 148 10.64 -5.70 38.40
C SER A 148 11.91 -5.75 39.24
N SER A 149 12.74 -4.70 39.20
CA SER A 149 14.03 -4.68 39.88
C SER A 149 13.91 -4.30 41.36
N GLY A 150 14.80 -4.86 42.18
CA GLY A 150 15.00 -4.51 43.57
C GLY A 150 14.00 -5.10 44.56
N ILE A 151 13.17 -6.06 44.16
CA ILE A 151 12.21 -6.71 45.07
C ILE A 151 12.95 -7.64 46.03
N THR A 152 12.77 -7.45 47.35
CA THR A 152 13.48 -8.18 48.41
C THR A 152 12.60 -8.43 49.62
N GLN A 153 12.90 -9.48 50.40
CA GLN A 153 12.30 -9.72 51.71
C GLN A 153 13.10 -9.07 52.86
N ASN A 154 14.40 -8.84 52.67
CA ASN A 154 15.33 -8.55 53.77
C ASN A 154 15.76 -7.08 53.86
N HIS A 155 15.09 -6.18 53.12
CA HIS A 155 15.47 -4.76 52.99
C HIS A 155 16.90 -4.50 52.44
N GLU A 156 17.58 -5.53 51.95
CA GLU A 156 18.84 -5.41 51.22
C GLU A 156 18.60 -5.07 49.73
N PRO A 157 19.53 -4.40 49.03
CA PRO A 157 19.41 -4.13 47.60
C PRO A 157 19.07 -5.40 46.80
N GLY A 158 17.89 -5.43 46.21
CA GLY A 158 17.47 -6.57 45.38
C GLY A 158 18.13 -6.55 44.00
N ALA A 159 18.07 -7.67 43.28
CA ALA A 159 18.66 -7.79 41.95
C ALA A 159 18.07 -6.78 40.94
N LEU A 160 18.94 -6.21 40.10
CA LEU A 160 18.58 -5.33 38.99
C LEU A 160 18.11 -6.15 37.78
N THR A 161 16.96 -6.80 37.90
CA THR A 161 16.38 -7.67 36.85
C THR A 161 15.96 -6.98 35.55
N GLY A 162 16.17 -5.67 35.42
CA GLY A 162 15.89 -4.88 34.23
C GLY A 162 16.14 -3.39 34.47
N GLN A 163 16.50 -2.67 33.40
CA GLN A 163 16.92 -1.28 33.41
C GLN A 163 16.23 -0.52 32.27
N ARG A 164 15.93 0.76 32.48
CA ARG A 164 15.33 1.64 31.48
C ARG A 164 16.20 2.85 31.24
N LEU A 165 16.34 3.20 29.97
CA LEU A 165 17.00 4.42 29.54
C LEU A 165 16.02 5.28 28.75
N TYR A 166 16.06 6.58 29.00
CA TYR A 166 15.24 7.56 28.30
C TYR A 166 16.15 8.64 27.71
N ILE A 167 16.11 8.78 26.39
CA ILE A 167 16.93 9.72 25.65
C ILE A 167 15.99 10.72 24.94
N PRO A 168 16.12 12.03 25.17
CA PRO A 168 15.35 13.02 24.45
C PRO A 168 15.86 13.14 23.02
N VAL A 169 14.92 13.20 22.08
CA VAL A 169 15.20 13.25 20.63
C VAL A 169 14.52 14.46 20.00
N LEU A 170 15.11 15.01 18.94
CA LEU A 170 14.58 16.18 18.24
C LEU A 170 13.34 15.89 17.39
N ASP A 171 13.26 14.68 16.82
CA ASP A 171 12.17 14.25 15.93
C ASP A 171 11.77 12.81 16.24
N ALA A 172 10.74 12.65 17.08
CA ALA A 172 10.25 11.35 17.49
C ALA A 172 9.71 10.50 16.32
N ALA A 173 9.29 11.11 15.20
CA ALA A 173 8.81 10.38 14.03
C ALA A 173 9.87 9.43 13.43
N LEU A 174 11.14 9.65 13.75
CA LEU A 174 12.27 8.83 13.30
C LEU A 174 12.55 7.61 14.19
N ILE A 175 11.92 7.49 15.38
CA ILE A 175 12.17 6.41 16.35
C ILE A 175 12.12 5.00 15.72
N PRO A 176 11.13 4.63 14.88
CA PRO A 176 11.09 3.29 14.29
C PRO A 176 12.28 2.98 13.37
N ALA A 177 12.75 3.96 12.60
CA ALA A 177 13.91 3.80 11.72
C ALA A 177 15.21 3.77 12.53
N ALA A 178 15.32 4.66 13.52
CA ALA A 178 16.44 4.71 14.44
C ALA A 178 16.60 3.44 15.27
N GLY A 179 15.51 2.83 15.74
CA GLY A 179 15.56 1.57 16.47
C GLY A 179 16.11 0.40 15.63
N LYS A 180 15.77 0.34 14.34
CA LYS A 180 16.37 -0.62 13.40
C LYS A 180 17.87 -0.39 13.24
N ALA A 181 18.29 0.87 13.08
CA ALA A 181 19.69 1.25 12.99
C ALA A 181 20.46 0.89 14.27
N LEU A 182 19.91 1.20 15.45
CA LEU A 182 20.49 0.85 16.75
C LEU A 182 20.68 -0.67 16.90
N THR A 183 19.68 -1.46 16.46
CA THR A 183 19.78 -2.92 16.48
C THR A 183 20.93 -3.41 15.59
N ALA A 184 21.10 -2.83 14.39
CA ALA A 184 22.21 -3.18 13.50
C ALA A 184 23.57 -2.81 14.12
N LEU A 185 23.69 -1.62 14.71
CA LEU A 185 24.90 -1.17 15.40
C LEU A 185 25.29 -2.09 16.56
N LEU A 186 24.33 -2.48 17.41
CA LEU A 186 24.55 -3.42 18.51
C LEU A 186 25.07 -4.78 18.03
N TRP A 187 24.49 -5.33 16.95
CA TRP A 187 24.98 -6.58 16.35
C TRP A 187 26.39 -6.41 15.76
N ALA A 188 26.65 -5.31 15.05
CA ALA A 188 27.96 -5.03 14.47
C ALA A 188 29.06 -4.78 15.52
N ALA A 189 28.68 -4.34 16.72
CA ALA A 189 29.56 -4.16 17.87
C ALA A 189 29.70 -5.44 18.73
N GLY A 190 29.06 -6.56 18.36
CA GLY A 190 29.18 -7.82 19.09
C GLY A 190 28.24 -7.99 20.30
N HIS A 191 27.26 -7.09 20.45
CA HIS A 191 26.27 -7.12 21.54
C HIS A 191 24.93 -7.76 21.15
N GLY A 192 24.94 -8.57 20.09
CA GLY A 192 23.81 -9.40 19.67
C GLY A 192 24.01 -10.87 20.04
N ARG A 193 22.91 -11.57 20.35
CA ARG A 193 22.91 -12.99 20.73
C ARG A 193 21.68 -13.72 20.23
N ILE A 194 21.74 -15.05 20.27
CA ILE A 194 20.59 -15.93 20.09
C ILE A 194 20.15 -16.47 21.45
N ALA A 195 18.95 -16.08 21.88
CA ALA A 195 18.29 -16.72 23.01
C ALA A 195 17.52 -17.95 22.52
N ILE A 196 17.58 -19.03 23.30
CA ILE A 196 16.93 -20.30 22.97
C ILE A 196 15.48 -20.24 23.45
N GLY A 197 14.53 -20.31 22.51
CA GLY A 197 13.10 -20.40 22.82
C GLY A 197 12.70 -21.78 23.37
N LYS A 198 11.51 -21.87 23.98
CA LYS A 198 11.00 -23.10 24.63
C LYS A 198 10.96 -24.31 23.68
N ALA A 199 10.65 -24.08 22.40
CA ALA A 199 10.61 -25.10 21.35
C ALA A 199 11.90 -25.13 20.49
N GLY A 200 13.01 -24.61 21.02
CA GLY A 200 14.28 -24.49 20.31
C GLY A 200 14.25 -23.48 19.17
N GLN A 201 13.42 -22.44 19.25
CA GLN A 201 13.44 -21.33 18.29
C GLN A 201 14.65 -20.42 18.54
N ALA A 202 15.29 -19.95 17.48
CA ALA A 202 16.36 -18.95 17.58
C ALA A 202 15.76 -17.55 17.73
N LEU A 203 15.84 -16.98 18.93
CA LEU A 203 15.33 -15.64 19.22
C LEU A 203 16.49 -14.64 19.22
N GLU A 204 16.55 -13.79 18.19
CA GLU A 204 17.55 -12.72 18.13
C GLU A 204 17.28 -11.68 19.22
N ARG A 205 18.30 -11.42 20.04
CA ARG A 205 18.25 -10.44 21.13
C ARG A 205 19.49 -9.56 21.08
N THR A 206 19.37 -8.33 21.53
CA THR A 206 20.51 -7.45 21.78
C THR A 206 20.50 -6.99 23.24
N ALA A 207 21.31 -6.01 23.59
CA ALA A 207 21.24 -5.33 24.88
C ALA A 207 19.95 -4.53 25.08
N VAL A 208 19.16 -4.26 24.02
CA VAL A 208 17.92 -3.48 24.10
C VAL A 208 16.77 -4.26 23.44
N ASP A 209 15.60 -4.29 24.07
CA ASP A 209 14.41 -4.89 23.46
C ASP A 209 13.92 -4.02 22.28
N SER A 210 14.00 -4.58 21.07
CA SER A 210 13.58 -3.91 19.84
C SER A 210 12.07 -3.81 19.66
N THR A 211 11.28 -4.49 20.52
CA THR A 211 9.81 -4.50 20.42
C THR A 211 9.14 -3.28 21.05
N VAL A 212 9.90 -2.40 21.71
CA VAL A 212 9.38 -1.24 22.45
C VAL A 212 9.05 -0.03 21.55
N TRP A 213 9.55 0.02 20.32
CA TRP A 213 9.40 1.18 19.42
C TRP A 213 8.09 1.16 18.61
N GLN A 214 6.98 0.86 19.27
CA GLN A 214 5.63 0.98 18.72
C GLN A 214 4.92 2.14 19.44
N PRO A 215 4.27 3.07 18.72
CA PRO A 215 3.76 4.31 19.31
C PRO A 215 2.69 4.10 20.40
N GLU A 216 1.95 2.98 20.34
CA GLU A 216 0.89 2.56 21.26
C GLU A 216 1.36 1.61 22.38
N ARG A 217 2.65 1.22 22.37
CA ARG A 217 3.19 0.25 23.33
C ARG A 217 3.28 0.91 24.71
N LEU A 218 2.73 0.22 25.72
CA LEU A 218 2.79 0.68 27.10
C LEU A 218 4.16 0.36 27.70
N ASP A 219 4.79 1.39 28.24
CA ASP A 219 5.83 1.32 29.25
C ASP A 219 5.19 1.41 30.64
N PHE A 220 5.26 0.32 31.40
CA PHE A 220 4.79 0.24 32.78
C PHE A 220 5.77 0.96 33.72
N ALA A 221 5.86 2.28 33.56
CA ALA A 221 6.89 3.13 34.16
C ALA A 221 6.66 3.47 35.64
N ALA A 222 5.42 3.28 36.13
CA ALA A 222 5.05 3.48 37.52
C ALA A 222 5.74 2.49 38.46
N ALA A 223 5.93 2.88 39.72
CA ALA A 223 6.43 1.98 40.76
C ALA A 223 5.55 0.72 40.88
N PRO A 224 6.13 -0.46 41.13
CA PRO A 224 5.35 -1.67 41.32
C PRO A 224 4.54 -1.61 42.62
N VAL A 225 3.44 -2.35 42.66
CA VAL A 225 2.71 -2.58 43.91
C VAL A 225 3.41 -3.72 44.66
N VAL A 226 4.04 -3.42 45.79
CA VAL A 226 4.74 -4.42 46.60
C VAL A 226 3.96 -4.66 47.88
N VAL A 227 3.54 -5.90 48.09
CA VAL A 227 2.74 -6.30 49.26
C VAL A 227 3.69 -6.70 50.40
N PRO A 228 3.57 -6.11 51.61
CA PRO A 228 4.35 -6.52 52.76
C PRO A 228 4.25 -8.04 53.02
N PRO A 229 5.33 -8.71 53.46
CA PRO A 229 6.59 -8.15 53.96
C PRO A 229 7.62 -7.78 52.87
N LEU A 230 7.30 -7.94 51.58
CA LEU A 230 8.22 -7.56 50.52
C LEU A 230 8.46 -6.04 50.50
N THR A 231 9.67 -5.65 50.12
CA THR A 231 10.05 -4.26 49.87
C THR A 231 10.79 -4.12 48.55
N ARG A 232 10.96 -2.87 48.09
CA ARG A 232 11.73 -2.55 46.89
C ARG A 232 12.89 -1.63 47.25
N VAL A 233 14.10 -2.11 47.03
CA VAL A 233 15.35 -1.35 47.24
C VAL A 233 16.13 -1.36 45.92
N VAL A 234 16.21 -0.19 45.28
CA VAL A 234 16.90 0.02 43.99
C VAL A 234 17.80 1.25 44.06
N PRO A 235 18.85 1.35 43.23
CA PRO A 235 19.59 2.60 43.09
C PRO A 235 18.68 3.76 42.65
N PRO A 236 18.92 4.99 43.12
CA PRO A 236 18.13 6.15 42.72
C PRO A 236 18.30 6.43 41.23
N PRO A 237 17.25 6.95 40.57
CA PRO A 237 17.34 7.37 39.17
C PRO A 237 18.33 8.54 39.03
N PHE A 238 19.02 8.62 37.90
CA PHE A 238 19.94 9.73 37.62
C PHE A 238 19.95 10.09 36.14
N VAL A 239 20.29 11.34 35.87
CA VAL A 239 20.51 11.87 34.51
C VAL A 239 22.02 11.98 34.31
N GLU A 240 22.52 11.35 33.25
CA GLU A 240 23.91 11.47 32.82
C GLU A 240 24.01 12.37 31.57
N GLY A 241 24.93 13.32 31.58
CA GLY A 241 25.04 14.38 30.57
C GLY A 241 24.35 15.68 30.97
N LEU A 242 24.60 16.74 30.21
CA LEU A 242 23.98 18.05 30.44
C LEU A 242 22.58 18.07 29.80
N ASP A 243 21.54 18.32 30.60
CA ASP A 243 20.14 18.46 30.13
C ASP A 243 19.92 19.82 29.43
N ASP A 244 20.61 20.01 28.30
CA ASP A 244 20.41 21.14 27.38
C ASP A 244 19.61 20.66 26.16
N ALA A 245 18.53 21.36 25.81
CA ALA A 245 17.73 21.06 24.63
C ALA A 245 18.53 21.10 23.32
N ARG A 246 19.66 21.81 23.28
CA ARG A 246 20.61 21.80 22.14
C ARG A 246 21.40 20.50 22.02
N ALA A 247 21.44 19.68 23.07
CA ALA A 247 22.15 18.41 23.14
C ALA A 247 21.23 17.19 22.92
N TRP A 248 19.94 17.37 22.62
CA TRP A 248 19.03 16.25 22.32
C TRP A 248 19.46 15.53 21.03
N CYS A 249 19.38 14.19 21.01
CA CYS A 249 19.88 13.42 19.88
C CYS A 249 19.08 13.70 18.59
N ASP A 250 19.80 14.00 17.50
CA ASP A 250 19.26 13.91 16.15
C ASP A 250 19.32 12.46 15.66
N LEU A 251 18.16 11.83 15.60
CA LEU A 251 18.03 10.43 15.16
C LEU A 251 18.48 10.20 13.70
N ARG A 252 18.61 11.25 12.88
CA ARG A 252 19.19 11.11 11.53
C ARG A 252 20.64 10.65 11.57
N GLU A 253 21.41 11.10 12.56
CA GLU A 253 22.80 10.68 12.73
C GLU A 253 22.89 9.21 13.15
N LEU A 254 22.03 8.75 14.06
CA LEU A 254 21.94 7.34 14.44
C LEU A 254 21.57 6.45 13.25
N ILE A 255 20.62 6.90 12.40
CA ILE A 255 20.24 6.19 11.18
C ILE A 255 21.40 6.16 10.18
N ALA A 256 22.10 7.28 9.99
CA ALA A 256 23.23 7.38 9.08
C ALA A 256 24.44 6.54 9.53
N ALA A 257 24.65 6.39 10.84
CA ALA A 257 25.71 5.56 11.40
C ALA A 257 25.54 4.07 11.07
N ALA A 258 24.31 3.60 10.82
CA ALA A 258 24.07 2.25 10.31
C ALA A 258 24.26 2.20 8.78
N ASP A 259 25.49 2.43 8.31
CA ASP A 259 25.83 2.38 6.89
C ASP A 259 25.89 0.94 6.33
N GLY A 260 26.29 0.81 5.07
CA GLY A 260 26.39 -0.49 4.40
C GLY A 260 27.39 -1.45 5.07
N ASP A 261 28.47 -0.94 5.66
CA ASP A 261 29.50 -1.75 6.32
C ASP A 261 29.03 -2.24 7.68
N VAL A 262 28.32 -1.40 8.45
CA VAL A 262 27.64 -1.81 9.69
C VAL A 262 26.63 -2.91 9.40
N HIS A 263 25.80 -2.75 8.37
CA HIS A 263 24.82 -3.77 7.98
C HIS A 263 25.50 -5.10 7.64
N LYS A 264 26.62 -5.06 6.92
CA LYS A 264 27.41 -6.25 6.59
C LYS A 264 27.95 -6.93 7.85
N ARG A 265 28.64 -6.18 8.73
CA ARG A 265 29.17 -6.72 9.99
C ARG A 265 28.08 -7.29 10.89
N ALA A 266 26.93 -6.62 10.97
CA ALA A 266 25.79 -7.11 11.74
C ALA A 266 25.25 -8.44 11.18
N MET A 267 25.17 -8.59 9.86
CA MET A 267 24.76 -9.85 9.23
C MET A 267 25.76 -10.98 9.47
N ASP A 268 27.05 -10.69 9.39
CA ASP A 268 28.11 -11.66 9.69
C ASP A 268 28.05 -12.11 11.16
N ALA A 269 27.87 -11.17 12.09
CA ALA A 269 27.70 -11.46 13.51
C ALA A 269 26.44 -12.30 13.80
N ARG A 270 25.31 -12.00 13.16
CA ARG A 270 24.09 -12.83 13.25
C ARG A 270 24.36 -14.25 12.79
N ARG A 271 24.99 -14.42 11.62
CA ARG A 271 25.29 -15.75 11.06
C ARG A 271 26.19 -16.55 12.00
N ALA A 272 27.23 -15.92 12.55
CA ALA A 272 28.12 -16.56 13.52
C ALA A 272 27.38 -16.98 14.80
N ALA A 273 26.53 -16.11 15.35
CA ALA A 273 25.75 -16.41 16.56
C ALA A 273 24.74 -17.54 16.36
N HIS A 274 24.04 -17.57 15.21
CA HIS A 274 23.17 -18.70 14.84
C HIS A 274 23.95 -20.00 14.71
N SER A 275 25.11 -19.97 14.06
CA SER A 275 25.98 -21.15 13.92
C SER A 275 26.45 -21.67 15.29
N ALA A 276 26.82 -20.78 16.20
CA ALA A 276 27.29 -21.15 17.54
C ALA A 276 26.15 -21.73 18.42
N ALA A 277 24.94 -21.18 18.32
CA ALA A 277 23.79 -21.62 19.12
C ALA A 277 23.11 -22.89 18.57
N GLN A 278 23.45 -23.34 17.36
CA GLN A 278 22.77 -24.43 16.67
C GLN A 278 22.71 -25.76 17.48
N PRO A 279 23.77 -26.21 18.17
CA PRO A 279 23.73 -27.43 18.98
C PRO A 279 22.70 -27.32 20.12
N ASP A 280 22.71 -26.20 20.85
CA ASP A 280 21.83 -25.97 21.99
C ASP A 280 20.37 -25.80 21.55
N LEU A 281 20.14 -25.11 20.43
CA LEU A 281 18.81 -25.01 19.80
C LEU A 281 18.26 -26.39 19.42
N SER A 282 19.12 -27.26 18.88
CA SER A 282 18.72 -28.63 18.54
C SER A 282 18.40 -29.46 19.80
N ALA A 283 19.24 -29.36 20.83
CA ALA A 283 19.04 -30.08 22.09
C ALA A 283 17.74 -29.65 22.79
N ALA A 284 17.51 -28.35 22.91
CA ALA A 284 16.28 -27.79 23.49
C ALA A 284 15.04 -28.21 22.71
N ARG A 285 15.12 -28.23 21.37
CA ARG A 285 14.01 -28.70 20.51
C ARG A 285 13.69 -30.17 20.74
N THR A 286 14.69 -31.04 20.77
CA THR A 286 14.48 -32.47 21.03
C THR A 286 13.83 -32.68 22.39
N ALA A 287 14.37 -32.05 23.44
CA ALA A 287 13.80 -32.14 24.79
C ALA A 287 12.34 -31.63 24.85
N TRP A 288 12.02 -30.55 24.15
CA TRP A 288 10.65 -30.03 24.05
C TRP A 288 9.71 -30.99 23.31
N ILE A 289 10.14 -31.57 22.19
CA ILE A 289 9.35 -32.55 21.43
C ILE A 289 9.05 -33.76 22.29
N ASP A 290 10.06 -34.33 22.94
CA ASP A 290 9.92 -35.53 23.77
C ASP A 290 9.01 -35.29 24.99
N ALA A 291 9.03 -34.08 25.56
CA ALA A 291 8.15 -33.70 26.66
C ALA A 291 6.71 -33.44 26.21
N THR A 292 6.50 -32.94 24.98
CA THR A 292 5.19 -32.45 24.51
C THR A 292 4.39 -33.51 23.74
N ALA A 293 5.07 -34.33 22.92
CA ALA A 293 4.41 -35.29 22.03
C ALA A 293 3.50 -36.30 22.74
N PRO A 294 3.87 -36.90 23.90
CA PRO A 294 3.03 -37.92 24.55
C PRO A 294 1.65 -37.38 24.98
N ALA A 295 1.60 -36.14 25.46
CA ALA A 295 0.36 -35.50 25.90
C ALA A 295 -0.59 -35.25 24.72
N ILE A 296 -0.06 -34.79 23.58
CA ILE A 296 -0.83 -34.56 22.36
C ILE A 296 -1.32 -35.88 21.75
N ALA A 297 -0.45 -36.89 21.67
CA ALA A 297 -0.79 -38.22 21.17
C ALA A 297 -1.96 -38.85 21.95
N ALA A 298 -1.88 -38.80 23.29
CA ALA A 298 -2.94 -39.29 24.17
C ALA A 298 -4.26 -38.50 24.05
N ALA A 299 -4.19 -37.16 23.98
CA ALA A 299 -5.37 -36.31 23.91
C ALA A 299 -6.16 -36.45 22.61
N HIS A 300 -5.49 -36.81 21.50
CA HIS A 300 -6.10 -36.82 20.17
C HIS A 300 -6.13 -38.20 19.48
N GLY A 301 -5.63 -39.25 20.14
CA GLY A 301 -5.60 -40.61 19.59
C GLY A 301 -4.73 -40.73 18.34
N ILE A 302 -3.61 -40.01 18.30
CA ILE A 302 -2.66 -39.98 17.18
C ILE A 302 -1.40 -40.75 17.58
N ASP A 303 -0.75 -41.40 16.61
CA ASP A 303 0.55 -42.04 16.80
C ASP A 303 1.61 -41.05 17.31
N GLU A 304 2.37 -41.42 18.34
CA GLU A 304 3.34 -40.53 19.00
C GLU A 304 4.48 -40.12 18.05
N ASP A 305 4.98 -41.03 17.21
CA ASP A 305 6.06 -40.73 16.27
C ASP A 305 5.60 -39.77 15.17
N ALA A 306 4.35 -39.91 14.72
CA ALA A 306 3.72 -38.94 13.82
C ALA A 306 3.61 -37.53 14.45
N VAL A 307 3.25 -37.45 15.74
CA VAL A 307 3.23 -36.18 16.49
C VAL A 307 4.63 -35.58 16.61
N LYS A 308 5.65 -36.39 16.95
CA LYS A 308 7.04 -35.93 17.02
C LYS A 308 7.52 -35.35 15.70
N LEU A 309 7.22 -36.01 14.58
CA LEU A 309 7.57 -35.52 13.25
C LEU A 309 6.86 -34.19 12.92
N ALA A 310 5.58 -34.07 13.28
CA ALA A 310 4.82 -32.83 13.09
C ALA A 310 5.40 -31.67 13.91
N LEU A 311 5.72 -31.88 15.20
CA LEU A 311 6.34 -30.88 16.07
C LEU A 311 7.75 -30.50 15.60
N LEU A 312 8.54 -31.46 15.11
CA LEU A 312 9.84 -31.20 14.51
C LEU A 312 9.71 -30.28 13.29
N ARG A 313 8.73 -30.55 12.43
CA ARG A 313 8.48 -29.72 11.24
C ARG A 313 7.99 -28.32 11.61
N ALA A 314 7.08 -28.22 12.57
CA ALA A 314 6.56 -26.95 13.07
C ALA A 314 7.67 -26.07 13.67
N SER A 315 8.58 -26.65 14.44
CA SER A 315 9.67 -25.92 15.12
C SER A 315 10.88 -25.60 14.23
N THR A 316 11.11 -26.36 13.16
CA THR A 316 12.25 -26.13 12.24
C THR A 316 11.88 -25.38 10.98
N ARG A 317 10.75 -25.73 10.36
CA ARG A 317 10.29 -25.17 9.08
C ARG A 317 9.13 -24.20 9.22
N PHE A 318 8.50 -24.14 10.40
CA PHE A 318 7.29 -23.34 10.61
C PHE A 318 6.19 -23.75 9.62
N GLU A 319 6.10 -25.06 9.40
CA GLU A 319 5.07 -25.69 8.58
C GLU A 319 4.22 -26.58 9.49
N LEU A 320 2.91 -26.40 9.48
CA LEU A 320 1.95 -27.21 10.23
C LEU A 320 1.22 -28.13 9.26
N THR A 321 1.37 -29.44 9.44
CA THR A 321 0.71 -30.46 8.62
C THR A 321 -0.78 -30.58 8.94
N GLY A 322 -1.56 -31.18 8.03
CA GLY A 322 -3.01 -31.36 8.20
C GLY A 322 -3.42 -31.94 9.55
N ASP A 323 -2.65 -32.86 10.12
CA ASP A 323 -2.95 -33.48 11.41
C ASP A 323 -2.52 -32.66 12.64
N PHE A 324 -1.81 -31.55 12.43
CA PHE A 324 -1.39 -30.67 13.52
C PHE A 324 -2.63 -30.05 14.18
N VAL A 325 -2.73 -30.18 15.51
CA VAL A 325 -3.84 -29.66 16.30
C VAL A 325 -3.52 -28.25 16.79
N LEU A 326 -4.41 -27.29 16.52
CA LEU A 326 -4.32 -25.93 17.02
C LEU A 326 -5.20 -25.73 18.26
N THR A 327 -4.89 -24.73 19.08
CA THR A 327 -5.76 -24.30 20.18
C THR A 327 -6.45 -23.00 19.79
N ALA A 328 -7.76 -23.04 19.53
CA ALA A 328 -8.55 -21.88 19.16
C ALA A 328 -8.92 -21.05 20.41
N ALA A 329 -9.18 -19.75 20.21
CA ALA A 329 -9.50 -18.82 21.29
C ALA A 329 -10.79 -19.16 22.06
N ASP A 330 -11.70 -19.92 21.44
CA ASP A 330 -12.93 -20.41 22.06
C ASP A 330 -12.73 -21.72 22.86
N GLY A 331 -11.50 -22.21 22.95
CA GLY A 331 -11.12 -23.45 23.62
C GLY A 331 -11.29 -24.70 22.76
N THR A 332 -11.69 -24.59 21.49
CA THR A 332 -11.74 -25.73 20.58
C THR A 332 -10.36 -26.10 20.04
N HIS A 333 -10.22 -27.35 19.58
CA HIS A 333 -8.95 -27.91 19.12
C HIS A 333 -9.02 -28.42 17.67
N PRO A 334 -9.19 -27.53 16.67
CA PRO A 334 -9.29 -27.95 15.28
C PRO A 334 -7.95 -28.41 14.72
N ARG A 335 -7.99 -29.37 13.79
CA ARG A 335 -6.82 -29.77 13.00
C ARG A 335 -6.58 -28.77 11.88
N VAL A 336 -5.33 -28.61 11.46
CA VAL A 336 -4.98 -27.78 10.29
C VAL A 336 -5.72 -28.24 9.03
N GLY A 337 -5.99 -29.55 8.88
CA GLY A 337 -6.83 -30.09 7.82
C GLY A 337 -8.23 -29.45 7.81
N ASP A 338 -8.87 -29.35 8.97
CA ASP A 338 -10.20 -28.73 9.12
C ASP A 338 -10.19 -27.25 8.72
N LEU A 339 -9.09 -26.54 9.02
CA LEU A 339 -8.89 -25.16 8.59
C LEU A 339 -8.81 -25.06 7.06
N LEU A 340 -8.02 -25.94 6.45
CA LEU A 340 -7.79 -25.99 5.01
C LEU A 340 -8.99 -26.49 4.20
N ASP A 341 -9.86 -27.30 4.79
CA ASP A 341 -11.10 -27.79 4.16
C ASP A 341 -12.26 -26.79 4.31
N HIS A 342 -12.22 -25.93 5.34
CA HIS A 342 -13.23 -24.92 5.60
C HIS A 342 -12.65 -23.50 5.75
N PRO A 343 -11.92 -22.98 4.75
CA PRO A 343 -11.18 -21.71 4.87
C PRO A 343 -12.10 -20.52 5.13
N ALA A 344 -13.34 -20.52 4.62
CA ALA A 344 -14.32 -19.48 4.89
C ALA A 344 -14.76 -19.41 6.36
N LYS A 345 -14.81 -20.55 7.05
CA LYS A 345 -15.17 -20.62 8.49
C LYS A 345 -14.04 -20.12 9.37
N TRP A 346 -12.81 -20.49 9.02
CA TRP A 346 -11.65 -20.34 9.90
C TRP A 346 -10.80 -19.10 9.62
N HIS A 347 -10.92 -18.47 8.45
CA HIS A 347 -10.18 -17.25 8.15
C HIS A 347 -10.51 -16.13 9.15
N GLY A 348 -9.47 -15.45 9.65
CA GLY A 348 -9.58 -14.37 10.65
C GLY A 348 -9.75 -14.84 12.09
N GLN A 349 -10.01 -16.14 12.33
CA GLN A 349 -10.19 -16.68 13.67
C GLN A 349 -8.89 -16.63 14.47
N ARG A 350 -9.04 -16.53 15.81
CA ARG A 350 -7.95 -16.37 16.77
C ARG A 350 -7.52 -17.70 17.37
N PHE A 351 -6.22 -17.85 17.59
CA PHE A 351 -5.58 -19.05 18.10
C PHE A 351 -4.48 -18.68 19.10
N ALA A 352 -4.08 -19.65 19.94
CA ALA A 352 -2.85 -19.58 20.70
C ALA A 352 -1.63 -19.73 19.76
N ASP A 353 -0.42 -19.46 20.27
CA ASP A 353 0.80 -19.72 19.48
C ASP A 353 0.94 -21.23 19.20
N PRO A 354 1.23 -21.65 17.95
CA PRO A 354 1.32 -23.08 17.60
C PRO A 354 2.42 -23.86 18.33
N LEU A 355 3.50 -23.22 18.78
CA LEU A 355 4.60 -23.88 19.52
C LEU A 355 4.50 -23.66 21.03
N GLU A 356 3.93 -22.53 21.46
CA GLU A 356 3.76 -22.14 22.86
C GLU A 356 2.31 -21.74 23.18
N PRO A 357 1.35 -22.68 23.24
CA PRO A 357 -0.06 -22.36 23.46
C PRO A 357 -0.36 -21.62 24.77
N ASP A 358 0.53 -21.72 25.74
CA ASP A 358 0.49 -21.06 27.05
C ASP A 358 1.16 -19.67 27.08
N TYR A 359 1.71 -19.21 25.95
CA TYR A 359 2.48 -17.96 25.88
C TYR A 359 1.66 -16.75 26.32
N GLY A 360 2.15 -16.07 27.36
CA GLY A 360 1.53 -14.86 27.90
C GLY A 360 0.10 -15.05 28.45
N ALA A 361 -0.35 -16.30 28.62
CA ALA A 361 -1.73 -16.65 28.94
C ALA A 361 -2.78 -16.02 27.99
N ASP A 362 -2.43 -15.84 26.70
CA ASP A 362 -3.32 -15.26 25.69
C ASP A 362 -3.55 -16.21 24.51
N ALA A 363 -4.66 -16.95 24.54
CA ALA A 363 -5.10 -17.85 23.47
C ALA A 363 -5.56 -17.12 22.19
N ARG A 364 -5.36 -15.80 22.08
CA ARG A 364 -5.73 -14.99 20.89
C ARG A 364 -4.51 -14.38 20.20
N ILE A 365 -3.30 -14.73 20.64
CA ILE A 365 -2.05 -14.14 20.15
C ILE A 365 -1.77 -14.44 18.68
N ALA A 366 -2.40 -15.47 18.11
CA ALA A 366 -2.29 -15.85 16.71
C ALA A 366 -3.62 -15.73 15.97
N TRP A 367 -3.57 -15.69 14.64
CA TRP A 367 -4.76 -15.67 13.79
C TRP A 367 -4.55 -16.39 12.46
N ALA A 368 -5.62 -16.93 11.87
CA ALA A 368 -5.58 -17.70 10.63
C ALA A 368 -5.79 -16.84 9.37
N ASN A 369 -4.80 -16.82 8.50
CA ASN A 369 -4.90 -16.24 7.16
C ASN A 369 -5.00 -17.35 6.10
N LEU A 370 -6.23 -17.66 5.70
CA LEU A 370 -6.53 -18.77 4.78
C LEU A 370 -7.03 -18.29 3.42
N ARG A 371 -7.48 -17.03 3.34
CA ARG A 371 -8.02 -16.41 2.12
C ARG A 371 -7.21 -15.19 1.68
N GLY A 372 -6.12 -14.82 2.36
CA GLY A 372 -5.34 -13.62 2.04
C GLY A 372 -4.51 -13.68 0.75
N GLY A 373 -4.76 -14.63 -0.16
CA GLY A 373 -4.11 -14.76 -1.46
C GLY A 373 -2.67 -15.27 -1.46
N SER A 374 -2.04 -15.38 -0.29
CA SER A 374 -0.78 -16.09 -0.10
C SER A 374 -1.02 -17.51 0.43
N ARG A 375 0.06 -18.29 0.62
CA ARG A 375 -0.05 -19.62 1.23
C ARG A 375 -0.81 -19.54 2.56
N PRO A 376 -1.83 -20.41 2.79
CA PRO A 376 -2.56 -20.45 4.05
C PRO A 376 -1.61 -20.55 5.23
N HIS A 377 -1.80 -19.71 6.25
CA HIS A 377 -0.90 -19.67 7.41
C HIS A 377 -1.61 -19.22 8.69
N ILE A 378 -1.01 -19.55 9.83
CA ILE A 378 -1.27 -18.94 11.13
C ILE A 378 -0.20 -17.88 11.37
N TYR A 379 -0.58 -16.63 11.64
CA TYR A 379 0.35 -15.58 12.08
C TYR A 379 0.25 -15.43 13.60
N SER A 380 1.32 -15.77 14.32
CA SER A 380 1.44 -15.56 15.76
C SER A 380 2.21 -14.28 16.06
N HIS A 381 1.72 -13.46 16.98
CA HIS A 381 2.43 -12.27 17.47
C HIS A 381 3.47 -12.57 18.56
N ALA A 382 3.61 -13.85 18.98
CA ALA A 382 4.61 -14.24 19.97
C ALA A 382 6.04 -13.91 19.50
N HIS A 383 6.91 -13.55 20.44
CA HIS A 383 8.33 -13.30 20.21
C HIS A 383 8.67 -12.33 19.06
N GLY A 384 7.78 -11.38 18.75
CA GLY A 384 7.99 -10.40 17.68
C GLY A 384 7.37 -10.77 16.33
N GLY A 385 6.66 -11.90 16.24
CA GLY A 385 5.86 -12.26 15.06
C GLY A 385 6.42 -13.45 14.28
N ARG A 386 5.60 -14.47 14.00
CA ARG A 386 5.96 -15.63 13.19
C ARG A 386 4.80 -16.11 12.31
N ARG A 387 5.11 -16.45 11.05
CA ARG A 387 4.18 -17.16 10.16
C ARG A 387 4.43 -18.66 10.23
N PHE A 388 3.36 -19.41 10.41
CA PHE A 388 3.32 -20.87 10.34
C PHE A 388 2.48 -21.29 9.14
N TYR A 389 3.11 -21.80 8.08
CA TYR A 389 2.43 -22.19 6.86
C TYR A 389 1.65 -23.49 7.07
N LEU A 390 0.39 -23.49 6.69
CA LEU A 390 -0.47 -24.66 6.74
C LEU A 390 -0.25 -25.49 5.47
N ILE A 391 0.12 -26.75 5.64
CA ILE A 391 0.41 -27.67 4.54
C ILE A 391 -0.56 -28.85 4.57
N ARG A 392 -1.17 -29.16 3.43
CA ARG A 392 -1.80 -30.46 3.22
C ARG A 392 -0.70 -31.52 3.09
N PRO A 393 -0.93 -32.78 3.52
CA PRO A 393 -0.16 -33.90 3.00
C PRO A 393 -0.13 -33.84 1.47
N SER A 394 1.02 -34.11 0.84
CA SER A 394 1.16 -34.07 -0.63
C SER A 394 0.11 -34.99 -1.26
N ALA A 395 -0.69 -34.46 -2.17
CA ALA A 395 -1.56 -35.30 -2.98
C ALA A 395 -0.68 -36.21 -3.84
N ARG A 396 -1.05 -37.49 -3.96
CA ARG A 396 -0.23 -38.51 -4.62
C ARG A 396 -0.74 -38.78 -6.03
N ILE A 397 0.13 -38.75 -7.03
CA ILE A 397 -0.23 -39.09 -8.42
C ILE A 397 0.63 -40.24 -8.91
N ALA A 398 -0.04 -41.36 -9.25
CA ALA A 398 0.61 -42.51 -9.88
C ALA A 398 1.01 -42.20 -11.33
N LEU A 399 2.29 -42.33 -11.63
CA LEU A 399 2.86 -42.30 -12.98
C LEU A 399 2.61 -43.64 -13.68
N GLY A 400 2.19 -43.57 -14.95
CA GLY A 400 1.90 -44.75 -15.75
C GLY A 400 2.24 -44.54 -17.23
N ARG A 401 2.79 -45.57 -17.87
CA ARG A 401 3.08 -45.54 -19.31
C ARG A 401 1.77 -45.37 -20.09
N GLY A 402 1.75 -44.43 -21.04
CA GLY A 402 0.55 -44.10 -21.83
C GLY A 402 -0.49 -43.23 -21.10
N GLN A 403 -0.29 -42.90 -19.82
CA GLN A 403 -1.28 -42.17 -19.00
C GLN A 403 -1.00 -40.66 -18.88
N ARG A 404 -0.18 -40.09 -19.77
CA ARG A 404 0.25 -38.68 -19.66
C ARG A 404 -0.91 -37.69 -19.59
N ALA A 405 -1.98 -37.92 -20.35
CA ALA A 405 -3.18 -37.05 -20.32
C ALA A 405 -3.83 -37.08 -18.93
N ARG A 406 -4.17 -38.28 -18.42
CA ARG A 406 -4.72 -38.49 -17.07
C ARG A 406 -3.89 -37.80 -16.00
N ILE A 407 -2.57 -37.92 -16.07
CA ILE A 407 -1.65 -37.31 -15.10
C ILE A 407 -1.72 -35.78 -15.18
N VAL A 408 -1.69 -35.17 -16.38
CA VAL A 408 -1.85 -33.70 -16.52
C VAL A 408 -3.19 -33.25 -15.95
N ASP A 409 -4.27 -33.96 -16.24
CA ASP A 409 -5.61 -33.58 -15.78
C ASP A 409 -5.71 -33.69 -14.25
N GLN A 410 -5.19 -34.76 -13.65
CA GLN A 410 -5.10 -34.90 -12.18
C GLN A 410 -4.22 -33.83 -11.55
N THR A 411 -3.09 -33.49 -12.16
CA THR A 411 -2.24 -32.39 -11.70
C THR A 411 -3.00 -31.06 -11.75
N LEU A 412 -3.73 -30.77 -12.83
CA LEU A 412 -4.55 -29.56 -12.96
C LEU A 412 -5.67 -29.52 -11.90
N ASP A 413 -6.37 -30.63 -11.66
CA ASP A 413 -7.41 -30.73 -10.63
C ASP A 413 -6.87 -30.38 -9.24
N LEU A 414 -5.65 -30.83 -8.93
CA LEU A 414 -4.97 -30.47 -7.69
C LEU A 414 -4.61 -28.99 -7.64
N LEU A 415 -4.05 -28.43 -8.72
CA LEU A 415 -3.72 -26.99 -8.78
C LEU A 415 -4.98 -26.12 -8.63
N ARG A 416 -6.10 -26.50 -9.26
CA ARG A 416 -7.41 -25.84 -9.11
C ARG A 416 -7.89 -25.85 -7.66
N THR A 417 -7.80 -27.01 -7.01
CA THR A 417 -8.24 -27.19 -5.61
C THR A 417 -7.37 -26.39 -4.64
N ARG A 418 -6.08 -26.23 -4.94
CA ARG A 418 -5.14 -25.46 -4.11
C ARG A 418 -5.35 -23.95 -4.22
N GLY A 419 -5.78 -23.45 -5.37
CA GLY A 419 -6.07 -22.02 -5.58
C GLY A 419 -4.87 -21.10 -5.45
N ASP A 420 -3.65 -21.62 -5.63
CA ASP A 420 -2.39 -20.86 -5.59
C ASP A 420 -1.94 -20.35 -6.99
N LEU A 421 -2.55 -20.85 -8.07
CA LEU A 421 -2.30 -20.44 -9.46
C LEU A 421 -3.58 -19.91 -10.13
N TYR A 422 -3.40 -18.96 -11.06
CA TYR A 422 -4.49 -18.26 -11.74
C TYR A 422 -4.23 -18.14 -13.23
N ASP A 423 -5.31 -18.09 -14.02
CA ASP A 423 -5.26 -17.62 -15.41
C ASP A 423 -5.45 -16.10 -15.40
N PHE A 424 -4.37 -15.35 -15.65
CA PHE A 424 -4.35 -13.90 -15.54
C PHE A 424 -4.80 -13.21 -16.83
N GLY A 425 -5.82 -12.37 -16.70
CA GLY A 425 -6.33 -11.50 -17.73
C GLY A 425 -6.97 -12.23 -18.93
N PRO A 426 -7.27 -11.49 -20.00
CA PRO A 426 -7.90 -12.03 -21.20
C PRO A 426 -7.00 -13.01 -21.97
N GLY A 427 -5.67 -12.91 -21.80
CA GLY A 427 -4.71 -13.84 -22.40
C GLY A 427 -4.57 -15.17 -21.65
N ALA A 428 -5.25 -15.34 -20.50
CA ALA A 428 -5.15 -16.51 -19.64
C ALA A 428 -3.70 -16.91 -19.33
N VAL A 429 -2.85 -15.92 -19.06
CA VAL A 429 -1.43 -16.16 -18.75
C VAL A 429 -1.35 -16.87 -17.39
N LEU A 430 -0.72 -18.04 -17.34
CA LEU A 430 -0.52 -18.76 -16.09
C LEU A 430 0.34 -17.92 -15.13
N ALA A 431 -0.25 -17.52 -14.00
CA ALA A 431 0.38 -16.62 -13.05
C ALA A 431 0.19 -17.07 -11.61
N ARG A 432 1.10 -16.60 -10.75
CA ARG A 432 0.97 -16.67 -9.29
C ARG A 432 0.86 -15.27 -8.72
N VAL A 433 0.32 -15.19 -7.51
CA VAL A 433 0.34 -13.95 -6.73
C VAL A 433 1.42 -14.06 -5.66
N THR A 434 2.28 -13.04 -5.57
CA THR A 434 3.36 -12.97 -4.57
C THR A 434 2.88 -12.35 -3.26
N ASP A 435 3.65 -12.49 -2.19
CA ASP A 435 3.30 -11.94 -0.86
C ASP A 435 3.18 -10.40 -0.84
N ASP A 436 3.82 -9.71 -1.78
CA ASP A 436 3.69 -8.26 -2.00
C ASP A 436 2.52 -7.89 -2.94
N ALA A 437 1.60 -8.82 -3.15
CA ALA A 437 0.38 -8.66 -3.94
C ALA A 437 0.60 -8.30 -5.42
N ARG A 438 1.69 -8.80 -6.00
CA ARG A 438 1.96 -8.68 -7.44
C ARG A 438 1.58 -9.96 -8.17
N VAL A 439 1.00 -9.79 -9.36
CA VAL A 439 0.79 -10.90 -10.28
C VAL A 439 2.06 -11.13 -11.07
N THR A 440 2.61 -12.34 -10.99
CA THR A 440 3.84 -12.72 -11.68
C THR A 440 3.57 -13.91 -12.61
N PRO A 441 3.84 -13.76 -13.92
CA PRO A 441 3.78 -14.89 -14.86
C PRO A 441 4.76 -16.01 -14.45
N ILE A 442 4.33 -17.26 -14.61
CA ILE A 442 5.11 -18.43 -14.19
C ILE A 442 6.00 -18.92 -15.32
N THR A 443 7.24 -19.30 -14.98
CA THR A 443 8.15 -19.98 -15.92
C THR A 443 8.00 -21.49 -15.81
N ARG A 444 8.42 -22.22 -16.86
CA ARG A 444 8.43 -23.69 -16.87
C ARG A 444 9.17 -24.28 -15.67
N ASP A 445 10.34 -23.76 -15.38
CA ASP A 445 11.20 -24.32 -14.33
C ASP A 445 10.62 -24.02 -12.93
N TRP A 446 9.98 -22.85 -12.75
CA TRP A 446 9.25 -22.56 -11.53
C TRP A 446 8.04 -23.49 -11.36
N LEU A 447 7.27 -23.72 -12.44
CA LEU A 447 6.12 -24.63 -12.37
C LEU A 447 6.57 -26.05 -12.03
N HIS A 448 7.66 -26.52 -12.63
CA HIS A 448 8.24 -27.84 -12.35
C HIS A 448 8.63 -27.99 -10.86
N ASP A 449 9.41 -27.07 -10.31
CA ASP A 449 9.75 -27.03 -8.87
C ASP A 449 8.49 -26.94 -7.98
N HIS A 450 7.48 -26.16 -8.41
CA HIS A 450 6.23 -26.06 -7.67
C HIS A 450 5.47 -27.39 -7.63
N LEU A 451 5.42 -28.13 -8.75
CA LEU A 451 4.80 -29.44 -8.81
C LEU A 451 5.48 -30.43 -7.84
N ASP A 452 6.83 -30.45 -7.79
CA ASP A 452 7.61 -31.27 -6.85
C ASP A 452 7.29 -30.95 -5.39
N ARG A 453 6.97 -29.69 -5.08
CA ARG A 453 6.66 -29.26 -3.71
C ARG A 453 5.26 -29.62 -3.27
N VAL A 454 4.31 -29.74 -4.19
CA VAL A 454 2.88 -29.82 -3.87
C VAL A 454 2.25 -31.17 -4.20
N ILE A 455 2.94 -32.02 -4.96
CA ILE A 455 2.46 -33.33 -5.41
C ILE A 455 3.58 -34.36 -5.23
N GLU A 456 3.26 -35.49 -4.60
CA GLU A 456 4.16 -36.64 -4.57
C GLU A 456 3.83 -37.54 -5.76
N TYR A 457 4.72 -37.60 -6.75
CA TYR A 457 4.59 -38.54 -7.85
C TYR A 457 5.19 -39.88 -7.44
N PHE A 458 4.59 -40.97 -7.89
CA PHE A 458 5.12 -42.30 -7.61
C PHE A 458 4.82 -43.27 -8.76
N THR A 459 5.58 -44.35 -8.84
CA THR A 459 5.38 -45.41 -9.82
C THR A 459 5.05 -46.71 -9.09
N LEU A 460 4.13 -47.50 -9.63
CA LEU A 460 3.86 -48.84 -9.12
C LEU A 460 4.85 -49.82 -9.77
N VAL A 461 5.72 -50.40 -8.94
CA VAL A 461 6.70 -51.41 -9.35
C VAL A 461 6.08 -52.78 -9.07
N PRO A 462 5.91 -53.65 -10.10
CA PRO A 462 5.42 -55.01 -9.88
C PRO A 462 6.34 -55.76 -8.93
N SER A 463 5.77 -56.50 -7.98
CA SER A 463 6.58 -57.38 -7.12
C SER A 463 7.24 -58.48 -7.94
N THR A 464 8.45 -58.88 -7.53
CA THR A 464 9.15 -60.03 -8.09
C THR A 464 8.48 -61.37 -7.73
N LYS A 465 7.59 -61.37 -6.73
CA LYS A 465 6.76 -62.52 -6.34
C LYS A 465 5.28 -62.24 -6.67
N PRO A 466 4.57 -63.15 -7.35
CA PRO A 466 3.17 -62.94 -7.74
C PRO A 466 2.19 -62.74 -6.58
N GLU A 467 2.50 -63.31 -5.41
CA GLU A 467 1.69 -63.23 -4.19
C GLU A 467 1.81 -61.91 -3.41
N ASP A 468 2.83 -61.09 -3.69
CA ASP A 468 3.07 -59.83 -2.98
C ASP A 468 2.45 -58.64 -3.74
N PRO A 469 1.88 -57.65 -3.05
CA PRO A 469 1.37 -56.44 -3.69
C PRO A 469 2.49 -55.64 -4.37
N PRO A 470 2.20 -54.89 -5.45
CA PRO A 470 3.18 -54.00 -6.07
C PRO A 470 3.67 -52.96 -5.07
N THR A 471 4.96 -52.63 -5.13
CA THR A 471 5.57 -51.62 -4.28
C THR A 471 5.51 -50.25 -4.94
N GLU A 472 5.43 -49.20 -4.13
CA GLU A 472 5.44 -47.82 -4.60
C GLU A 472 6.85 -47.24 -4.54
N GLU A 473 7.32 -46.65 -5.63
CA GLU A 473 8.58 -45.92 -5.68
C GLU A 473 8.29 -44.44 -5.96
N VAL A 474 8.72 -43.55 -5.06
CA VAL A 474 8.56 -42.10 -5.22
C VAL A 474 9.37 -41.62 -6.41
N ALA A 475 8.82 -40.67 -7.17
CA ALA A 475 9.41 -40.11 -8.36
C ALA A 475 9.30 -38.58 -8.35
N ASP A 476 10.22 -37.93 -9.06
CA ASP A 476 10.15 -36.48 -9.30
C ASP A 476 8.98 -36.13 -10.22
N ALA A 477 8.53 -34.88 -10.15
CA ALA A 477 7.54 -34.32 -11.05
C ALA A 477 8.02 -34.46 -12.50
N PRO A 478 7.19 -35.00 -13.42
CA PRO A 478 7.62 -35.13 -14.80
C PRO A 478 7.75 -33.76 -15.47
N GLN A 479 8.93 -33.44 -16.03
CA GLN A 479 9.16 -32.16 -16.75
C GLN A 479 8.13 -31.90 -17.85
N TRP A 480 7.65 -32.96 -18.53
CA TRP A 480 6.64 -32.84 -19.57
C TRP A 480 5.27 -32.39 -19.05
N ALA A 481 4.96 -32.59 -17.76
CA ALA A 481 3.71 -32.13 -17.16
C ALA A 481 3.67 -30.61 -17.12
N ALA A 482 4.75 -29.96 -16.65
CA ALA A 482 4.87 -28.50 -16.64
C ALA A 482 4.75 -27.89 -18.04
N VAL A 483 5.40 -28.49 -19.04
CA VAL A 483 5.31 -28.04 -20.45
C VAL A 483 3.87 -28.13 -20.97
N ARG A 484 3.18 -29.25 -20.73
CA ARG A 484 1.80 -29.45 -21.19
C ARG A 484 0.81 -28.53 -20.49
N ILE A 485 0.98 -28.30 -19.19
CA ILE A 485 0.15 -27.37 -18.42
C ILE A 485 0.34 -25.93 -18.95
N LEU A 486 1.58 -25.52 -19.19
CA LEU A 486 1.85 -24.20 -19.78
C LEU A 486 1.25 -24.06 -21.18
N ALA A 487 1.25 -25.10 -22.01
CA ALA A 487 0.69 -25.06 -23.36
C ALA A 487 -0.85 -24.99 -23.42
N LYS A 488 -1.56 -25.17 -22.29
CA LYS A 488 -3.02 -25.17 -22.21
C LYS A 488 -3.61 -23.76 -21.96
N ASP A 489 -3.07 -22.71 -22.58
CA ASP A 489 -3.62 -21.35 -22.45
C ASP A 489 -5.13 -21.33 -22.76
N GLY A 490 -5.96 -20.93 -21.79
CA GLY A 490 -7.42 -20.90 -21.93
C GLY A 490 -8.16 -22.21 -21.61
N ASP A 491 -7.47 -23.35 -21.58
CA ASP A 491 -8.03 -24.70 -21.34
C ASP A 491 -7.63 -25.29 -19.96
N ARG A 492 -7.03 -24.48 -19.07
CA ARG A 492 -6.61 -24.93 -17.73
C ARG A 492 -7.76 -24.97 -16.73
N ASP A 493 -8.84 -24.22 -16.98
CA ASP A 493 -9.93 -23.96 -16.04
C ASP A 493 -9.43 -23.54 -14.63
N LEU A 494 -8.35 -22.76 -14.57
CA LEU A 494 -7.94 -22.13 -13.32
C LEU A 494 -8.82 -20.91 -13.05
N ALA A 495 -8.85 -20.46 -11.79
CA ALA A 495 -9.55 -19.23 -11.43
C ALA A 495 -9.00 -18.05 -12.26
N ARG A 496 -9.89 -17.31 -12.92
CA ARG A 496 -9.51 -16.16 -13.75
C ARG A 496 -9.25 -14.93 -12.89
N LEU A 497 -8.12 -14.29 -13.06
CA LEU A 497 -7.72 -13.13 -12.25
C LEU A 497 -7.51 -11.91 -13.14
N ASP A 498 -8.17 -10.80 -12.84
CA ASP A 498 -7.99 -9.53 -13.56
C ASP A 498 -7.21 -8.50 -12.73
N ALA A 499 -7.28 -8.58 -11.40
CA ALA A 499 -6.53 -7.69 -10.50
C ALA A 499 -6.30 -8.29 -9.11
N VAL A 500 -5.25 -7.82 -8.45
CA VAL A 500 -4.98 -8.06 -7.02
C VAL A 500 -5.08 -6.74 -6.27
N VAL A 501 -5.85 -6.72 -5.18
CA VAL A 501 -6.05 -5.55 -4.34
C VAL A 501 -5.59 -5.85 -2.91
N THR A 502 -5.09 -4.83 -2.22
CA THR A 502 -4.64 -4.97 -0.82
C THR A 502 -5.46 -4.12 0.15
N ALA A 503 -6.65 -3.72 -0.26
CA ALA A 503 -7.65 -3.01 0.52
C ALA A 503 -9.03 -3.27 -0.12
N PRO A 504 -10.14 -3.10 0.62
CA PRO A 504 -11.48 -3.22 0.08
C PRO A 504 -11.69 -2.40 -1.21
N THR A 505 -12.62 -2.84 -2.04
CA THR A 505 -13.03 -2.10 -3.25
C THR A 505 -14.53 -2.31 -3.53
N LEU A 506 -15.04 -1.76 -4.62
CA LEU A 506 -16.40 -2.04 -5.11
C LEU A 506 -16.33 -2.91 -6.35
N ARG A 507 -17.25 -3.87 -6.45
CA ARG A 507 -17.51 -4.61 -7.69
C ARG A 507 -18.11 -3.67 -8.75
N PRO A 508 -18.11 -4.05 -10.04
CA PRO A 508 -18.69 -3.22 -11.11
C PRO A 508 -20.16 -2.80 -10.88
N ASP A 509 -20.96 -3.65 -10.21
CA ASP A 509 -22.33 -3.35 -9.83
C ASP A 509 -22.45 -2.32 -8.67
N GLY A 510 -21.33 -1.99 -8.03
CA GLY A 510 -21.24 -1.09 -6.88
C GLY A 510 -21.42 -1.78 -5.52
N SER A 511 -21.54 -3.10 -5.47
CA SER A 511 -21.53 -3.88 -4.23
C SER A 511 -20.13 -3.93 -3.61
N ILE A 512 -20.07 -4.11 -2.28
CA ILE A 512 -18.81 -4.05 -1.53
C ILE A 512 -18.04 -5.38 -1.66
N LEU A 513 -16.76 -5.28 -1.99
CA LEU A 513 -15.76 -6.34 -1.90
C LEU A 513 -14.80 -5.99 -0.76
N ALA A 514 -15.04 -6.57 0.42
CA ALA A 514 -14.27 -6.31 1.64
C ALA A 514 -13.88 -7.58 2.41
N GLU A 515 -14.12 -8.76 1.82
CA GLU A 515 -13.65 -10.03 2.36
C GLU A 515 -12.37 -10.45 1.64
N ALA A 516 -11.31 -10.72 2.41
CA ALA A 516 -10.09 -11.27 1.82
C ALA A 516 -10.37 -12.61 1.15
N GLY A 517 -9.76 -12.82 -0.01
CA GLY A 517 -10.06 -13.95 -0.89
C GLY A 517 -10.26 -13.57 -2.34
N TYR A 518 -10.33 -14.60 -3.17
CA TYR A 518 -10.72 -14.47 -4.56
C TYR A 518 -12.24 -14.21 -4.64
N ASP A 519 -12.60 -13.12 -5.28
CA ASP A 519 -13.96 -12.74 -5.63
C ASP A 519 -14.23 -13.13 -7.08
N ALA A 520 -14.93 -14.25 -7.29
CA ALA A 520 -15.20 -14.77 -8.62
C ALA A 520 -16.02 -13.79 -9.50
N PRO A 521 -17.05 -13.07 -9.01
CA PRO A 521 -17.80 -12.11 -9.81
C PRO A 521 -16.93 -10.96 -10.33
N ALA A 522 -16.07 -10.38 -9.49
CA ALA A 522 -15.18 -9.29 -9.90
C ALA A 522 -13.88 -9.77 -10.56
N ARG A 523 -13.53 -11.06 -10.44
CA ARG A 523 -12.23 -11.64 -10.81
C ARG A 523 -11.07 -10.94 -10.11
N VAL A 524 -11.28 -10.55 -8.86
CA VAL A 524 -10.31 -9.81 -8.04
C VAL A 524 -9.91 -10.64 -6.83
N LEU A 525 -8.62 -10.68 -6.53
CA LEU A 525 -8.09 -11.25 -5.29
C LEU A 525 -7.82 -10.13 -4.27
N LEU A 526 -8.55 -10.11 -3.16
CA LEU A 526 -8.27 -9.22 -2.03
C LEU A 526 -7.29 -9.89 -1.07
N MET A 527 -6.06 -9.38 -1.04
CA MET A 527 -5.03 -9.75 -0.08
C MET A 527 -5.01 -8.76 1.09
N ALA A 528 -5.51 -9.17 2.25
CA ALA A 528 -5.41 -8.37 3.47
C ALA A 528 -4.37 -8.99 4.42
N ASP A 529 -3.47 -8.16 4.93
CA ASP A 529 -2.49 -8.50 5.94
C ASP A 529 -2.99 -8.24 7.38
N THR A 530 -4.25 -7.81 7.50
CA THR A 530 -4.95 -7.54 8.75
C THR A 530 -6.15 -8.48 8.91
N PRO A 531 -6.40 -9.03 10.12
CA PRO A 531 -7.58 -9.85 10.39
C PRO A 531 -8.89 -9.05 10.34
N THR A 532 -8.81 -7.72 10.45
CA THR A 532 -9.98 -6.82 10.50
C THR A 532 -9.77 -5.66 9.55
N LEU A 533 -10.62 -5.58 8.53
CA LEU A 533 -10.74 -4.44 7.62
C LEU A 533 -11.82 -3.48 8.14
N PRO A 534 -11.70 -2.16 7.91
CA PRO A 534 -12.73 -1.21 8.34
C PRO A 534 -14.09 -1.52 7.73
N HIS A 535 -15.15 -1.36 8.53
CA HIS A 535 -16.51 -1.55 8.06
C HIS A 535 -16.89 -0.47 7.03
N ILE A 536 -17.49 -0.89 5.92
CA ILE A 536 -18.06 0.00 4.90
C ILE A 536 -19.59 -0.18 4.94
N PRO A 537 -20.36 0.86 5.28
CA PRO A 537 -21.81 0.74 5.37
C PRO A 537 -22.42 0.39 4.00
N LYS A 538 -23.31 -0.60 3.96
CA LYS A 538 -24.05 -0.95 2.74
C LYS A 538 -24.96 0.19 2.29
N ALA A 539 -25.59 0.89 3.24
CA ALA A 539 -26.44 2.06 3.00
C ALA A 539 -26.00 3.21 3.91
N PRO A 540 -24.98 4.00 3.51
CA PRO A 540 -24.50 5.13 4.30
C PRO A 540 -25.56 6.21 4.45
N THR A 541 -25.64 6.84 5.61
CA THR A 541 -26.46 8.04 5.81
C THR A 541 -25.77 9.28 5.22
N PRO A 542 -26.50 10.39 4.98
CA PRO A 542 -25.88 11.65 4.55
C PRO A 542 -24.78 12.14 5.52
N ALA A 543 -24.99 11.96 6.83
CA ALA A 543 -23.97 12.29 7.83
C ALA A 543 -22.72 11.41 7.72
N ALA A 544 -22.90 10.10 7.45
CA ALA A 544 -21.79 9.19 7.19
C ALA A 544 -21.04 9.56 5.90
N ALA A 545 -21.74 10.02 4.86
CA ALA A 545 -21.14 10.50 3.62
C ALA A 545 -20.27 11.76 3.86
N ALA A 546 -20.78 12.74 4.62
CA ALA A 546 -20.03 13.93 4.98
C ALA A 546 -18.79 13.61 5.83
N ALA A 547 -18.91 12.70 6.80
CA ALA A 547 -17.79 12.24 7.61
C ALA A 547 -16.75 11.49 6.76
N ALA A 548 -17.20 10.65 5.82
CA ALA A 548 -16.32 9.96 4.87
C ALA A 548 -15.57 10.94 3.97
N LEU A 549 -16.24 11.97 3.44
CA LEU A 549 -15.58 13.04 2.68
C LEU A 549 -14.52 13.75 3.52
N ALA A 550 -14.82 14.09 4.78
CA ALA A 550 -13.87 14.76 5.67
C ALA A 550 -12.63 13.88 5.95
N THR A 551 -12.83 12.58 6.22
CA THR A 551 -11.74 11.62 6.41
C THR A 551 -10.90 11.48 5.16
N LEU A 552 -11.53 11.28 3.99
CA LEU A 552 -10.85 11.14 2.71
C LEU A 552 -10.06 12.39 2.34
N TRP A 553 -10.60 13.58 2.62
CA TRP A 553 -9.96 14.85 2.26
C TRP A 553 -8.81 15.25 3.19
N ARG A 554 -8.74 14.67 4.39
CA ARG A 554 -7.74 14.99 5.43
C ARG A 554 -6.29 14.99 4.94
N PRO A 555 -5.75 13.99 4.22
CA PRO A 555 -4.36 14.03 3.77
C PRO A 555 -4.08 15.16 2.77
N VAL A 556 -5.08 15.65 2.03
CA VAL A 556 -4.92 16.62 0.94
C VAL A 556 -5.44 18.03 1.26
N HIS A 557 -6.04 18.24 2.43
CA HIS A 557 -6.73 19.50 2.76
C HIS A 557 -5.84 20.76 2.79
N ARG A 558 -4.53 20.61 2.99
CA ARG A 558 -3.56 21.73 3.00
C ARG A 558 -2.90 21.99 1.65
N PHE A 559 -3.18 21.21 0.60
CA PHE A 559 -2.58 21.50 -0.71
C PHE A 559 -3.22 22.77 -1.31
N PRO A 560 -2.43 23.66 -1.93
CA PRO A 560 -2.93 24.95 -2.40
C PRO A 560 -3.57 24.79 -3.79
N LEU A 561 -4.72 24.13 -3.82
CA LEU A 561 -5.52 23.89 -5.03
C LEU A 561 -6.28 25.16 -5.42
N LEU A 562 -6.17 25.58 -6.69
CA LEU A 562 -6.60 26.89 -7.15
C LEU A 562 -8.12 27.11 -7.04
N GLY A 563 -8.94 26.13 -7.46
CA GLY A 563 -10.39 26.27 -7.51
C GLY A 563 -11.17 25.01 -7.13
N SER A 564 -12.50 25.09 -7.27
CA SER A 564 -13.42 23.98 -7.01
C SER A 564 -13.25 22.82 -7.98
N VAL A 565 -12.97 23.10 -9.26
CA VAL A 565 -12.65 22.10 -10.28
C VAL A 565 -11.36 21.35 -9.94
N ASP A 566 -10.32 22.04 -9.46
CA ASP A 566 -9.06 21.41 -9.07
C ASP A 566 -9.26 20.47 -7.88
N ARG A 567 -10.06 20.89 -6.88
CA ARG A 567 -10.45 20.03 -5.76
C ARG A 567 -11.28 18.83 -6.21
N ALA A 568 -12.17 19.01 -7.18
CA ALA A 568 -12.94 17.94 -7.78
C ALA A 568 -12.07 16.90 -8.49
N VAL A 569 -11.05 17.34 -9.25
CA VAL A 569 -10.09 16.45 -9.91
C VAL A 569 -9.28 15.66 -8.87
N VAL A 570 -8.83 16.28 -7.78
CA VAL A 570 -8.15 15.58 -6.69
C VAL A 570 -9.07 14.54 -6.04
N LEU A 571 -10.32 14.91 -5.72
CA LEU A 571 -11.29 13.97 -5.15
C LEU A 571 -11.57 12.80 -6.10
N ALA A 572 -11.76 13.09 -7.39
CA ALA A 572 -11.91 12.08 -8.43
C ALA A 572 -10.71 11.12 -8.50
N ALA A 573 -9.48 11.64 -8.39
CA ALA A 573 -8.28 10.81 -8.36
C ALA A 573 -8.23 9.88 -7.13
N MET A 574 -8.61 10.39 -5.95
CA MET A 574 -8.67 9.60 -4.71
C MET A 574 -9.76 8.52 -4.74
N LEU A 575 -10.94 8.85 -5.25
CA LEU A 575 -12.01 7.88 -5.47
C LEU A 575 -11.60 6.83 -6.50
N THR A 576 -10.99 7.26 -7.60
CA THR A 576 -10.45 6.35 -8.62
C THR A 576 -9.42 5.41 -8.00
N ALA A 577 -8.48 5.90 -7.17
CA ALA A 577 -7.51 5.04 -6.49
C ALA A 577 -8.17 3.90 -5.68
N ALA A 578 -9.36 4.11 -5.12
CA ALA A 578 -10.08 3.09 -4.35
C ALA A 578 -10.84 2.06 -5.21
N VAL A 579 -11.27 2.42 -6.43
CA VAL A 579 -12.07 1.55 -7.32
C VAL A 579 -11.40 1.18 -8.64
N ARG A 580 -10.21 1.71 -8.94
CA ARG A 580 -9.47 1.49 -10.19
C ARG A 580 -9.34 0.02 -10.57
N PRO A 581 -9.06 -0.92 -9.65
CA PRO A 581 -8.88 -2.33 -9.96
C PRO A 581 -10.08 -3.00 -10.63
N THR A 582 -11.31 -2.51 -10.39
CA THR A 582 -12.54 -3.09 -10.95
C THR A 582 -13.08 -2.31 -12.14
N LEU A 583 -12.58 -1.09 -12.38
CA LEU A 583 -12.96 -0.29 -13.55
C LEU A 583 -12.24 -0.78 -14.82
N PRO A 584 -12.96 -0.93 -15.95
CA PRO A 584 -12.33 -1.31 -17.23
C PRO A 584 -11.37 -0.22 -17.72
N THR A 585 -11.80 1.03 -17.72
CA THR A 585 -11.02 2.21 -18.13
C THR A 585 -11.12 3.30 -17.07
N ALA A 586 -10.13 4.20 -17.04
CA ALA A 586 -10.14 5.38 -16.19
C ALA A 586 -9.25 6.48 -16.81
N PRO A 587 -9.60 7.76 -16.69
CA PRO A 587 -8.76 8.84 -17.18
C PRO A 587 -7.44 8.91 -16.40
N GLY A 588 -6.44 9.54 -17.00
CA GLY A 588 -5.23 9.93 -16.30
C GLY A 588 -5.46 11.16 -15.42
N PHE A 589 -4.60 11.36 -14.42
CA PHE A 589 -4.64 12.55 -13.57
C PHE A 589 -3.33 13.33 -13.65
N GLY A 590 -3.43 14.62 -13.96
CA GLY A 590 -2.30 15.54 -14.04
C GLY A 590 -2.27 16.51 -12.87
N PHE A 591 -1.10 16.69 -12.25
CA PHE A 591 -0.87 17.70 -11.23
C PHE A 591 0.10 18.76 -11.75
N ASP A 592 -0.45 19.93 -12.03
CA ASP A 592 0.24 21.07 -12.63
C ASP A 592 0.54 22.16 -11.59
N ALA A 593 1.60 22.93 -11.82
CA ALA A 593 1.90 24.14 -11.06
C ALA A 593 2.83 25.07 -11.84
N PRO A 594 2.88 26.38 -11.50
CA PRO A 594 3.75 27.33 -12.17
C PRO A 594 5.25 27.06 -11.93
N ALA A 595 5.62 26.54 -10.75
CA ALA A 595 7.02 26.36 -10.34
C ALA A 595 7.25 25.03 -9.59
N ALA A 596 8.51 24.61 -9.53
CA ALA A 596 8.94 23.46 -8.74
C ALA A 596 8.75 23.71 -7.22
N GLY A 597 8.65 22.63 -6.44
CA GLY A 597 8.56 22.73 -4.98
C GLY A 597 7.18 23.09 -4.42
N THR A 598 6.11 23.11 -5.24
CA THR A 598 4.72 23.36 -4.79
C THR A 598 4.01 22.15 -4.18
N GLY A 599 4.68 20.99 -4.10
CA GLY A 599 4.11 19.76 -3.52
C GLY A 599 3.39 18.81 -4.50
N LYS A 600 3.47 19.02 -5.83
CA LYS A 600 2.84 18.17 -6.86
C LYS A 600 3.17 16.68 -6.71
N THR A 601 4.46 16.37 -6.62
CA THR A 601 4.95 14.99 -6.45
C THR A 601 4.45 14.39 -5.15
N LEU A 602 4.43 15.16 -4.06
CA LEU A 602 3.90 14.72 -2.78
C LEU A 602 2.38 14.43 -2.86
N LEU A 603 1.60 15.27 -3.55
CA LEU A 603 0.18 15.01 -3.78
C LEU A 603 -0.03 13.73 -4.59
N ALA A 604 0.69 13.59 -5.69
CA ALA A 604 0.64 12.41 -6.54
C ALA A 604 0.98 11.12 -5.77
N GLN A 605 2.06 11.15 -4.98
CA GLN A 605 2.46 10.05 -4.11
C GLN A 605 1.42 9.75 -3.03
N THR A 606 0.80 10.78 -2.44
CA THR A 606 -0.24 10.63 -1.42
C THR A 606 -1.47 9.91 -1.98
N ILE A 607 -1.92 10.27 -3.19
CA ILE A 607 -3.05 9.61 -3.87
C ILE A 607 -2.67 8.18 -4.27
N ALA A 608 -1.49 7.99 -4.87
CA ALA A 608 -0.99 6.67 -5.24
C ALA A 608 -0.88 5.72 -4.03
N ALA A 609 -0.48 6.24 -2.86
CA ALA A 609 -0.40 5.46 -1.62
C ALA A 609 -1.76 4.92 -1.15
N ILE A 610 -2.88 5.54 -1.50
CA ILE A 610 -4.23 5.00 -1.22
C ILE A 610 -4.44 3.67 -1.95
N LEU A 611 -3.98 3.58 -3.21
CA LEU A 611 -4.05 2.33 -3.99
C LEU A 611 -2.95 1.34 -3.58
N GLU A 612 -1.70 1.80 -3.38
CA GLU A 612 -0.55 0.90 -3.19
C GLU A 612 -0.38 0.41 -1.73
N GLY A 613 -0.60 1.27 -0.73
CA GLY A 613 -0.28 0.99 0.68
C GLY A 613 1.16 1.23 1.09
N HIS A 614 1.97 1.71 0.18
CA HIS A 614 3.32 2.19 0.44
C HIS A 614 3.61 3.39 -0.48
N ALA A 615 4.79 4.00 -0.34
CA ALA A 615 5.24 5.01 -1.28
C ALA A 615 5.37 4.40 -2.69
N PRO A 616 4.81 5.00 -3.75
CA PRO A 616 4.86 4.44 -5.09
C PRO A 616 6.28 4.52 -5.67
N ALA A 617 6.61 3.60 -6.56
CA ALA A 617 7.78 3.75 -7.40
C ALA A 617 7.56 4.95 -8.35
N VAL A 618 8.48 5.91 -8.34
CA VAL A 618 8.45 7.04 -9.26
C VAL A 618 9.19 6.65 -10.53
N MET A 619 8.53 6.77 -11.67
CA MET A 619 9.16 6.54 -12.96
C MET A 619 9.59 7.89 -13.56
N PRO A 620 10.82 8.01 -14.06
CA PRO A 620 11.16 9.14 -14.91
C PRO A 620 10.26 9.09 -16.16
N PRO A 621 9.86 10.25 -16.69
CA PRO A 621 9.04 10.29 -17.88
C PRO A 621 9.81 9.73 -19.08
N ALA A 622 9.10 9.07 -20.00
CA ALA A 622 9.70 8.67 -21.27
C ALA A 622 9.92 9.94 -22.11
N ALA A 623 10.96 9.97 -22.95
CA ALA A 623 11.01 10.99 -24.00
C ALA A 623 9.71 10.89 -24.83
N ASN A 624 9.25 11.98 -25.45
CA ASN A 624 7.99 12.01 -26.22
C ASN A 624 8.08 11.21 -27.54
N GLN A 625 8.41 9.92 -27.43
CA GLN A 625 8.53 8.93 -28.47
C GLN A 625 7.52 7.82 -28.16
N ASP A 626 6.52 7.66 -29.01
CA ASP A 626 5.41 6.73 -28.83
C ASP A 626 5.87 5.29 -28.52
N GLU A 627 6.92 4.83 -29.21
CA GLU A 627 7.56 3.54 -29.01
C GLU A 627 8.19 3.34 -27.62
N GLU A 628 8.77 4.38 -27.04
CA GLU A 628 9.35 4.31 -25.70
C GLU A 628 8.24 4.29 -24.64
N ILE A 629 7.21 5.13 -24.81
CA ILE A 629 6.02 5.17 -23.97
C ILE A 629 5.33 3.81 -23.95
N ARG A 630 5.08 3.23 -25.14
CA ARG A 630 4.45 1.92 -25.31
C ARG A 630 5.20 0.82 -24.53
N LYS A 631 6.52 0.72 -24.71
CA LYS A 631 7.37 -0.25 -24.00
C LYS A 631 7.35 -0.06 -22.48
N ARG A 632 7.37 1.19 -22.01
CA ARG A 632 7.39 1.51 -20.57
C ARG A 632 6.06 1.16 -19.90
N LEU A 633 4.94 1.49 -20.54
CA LEU A 633 3.60 1.14 -20.06
C LEU A 633 3.41 -0.39 -20.01
N PHE A 634 3.78 -1.10 -21.07
CA PHE A 634 3.69 -2.56 -21.11
C PHE A 634 4.59 -3.24 -20.07
N ALA A 635 5.83 -2.77 -19.91
CA ALA A 635 6.75 -3.30 -18.90
C ALA A 635 6.20 -3.11 -17.47
N GLY A 636 5.62 -1.93 -17.17
CA GLY A 636 4.99 -1.66 -15.88
C GLY A 636 3.82 -2.61 -15.59
N LEU A 637 2.92 -2.82 -16.56
CA LEU A 637 1.81 -3.76 -16.40
C LEU A 637 2.30 -5.20 -16.17
N ARG A 638 3.32 -5.63 -16.92
CA ARG A 638 3.91 -6.96 -16.78
C ARG A 638 4.60 -7.18 -15.43
N GLN A 639 5.10 -6.11 -14.80
CA GLN A 639 5.66 -6.13 -13.44
C GLN A 639 4.58 -6.04 -12.34
N GLY A 640 3.31 -5.96 -12.72
CA GLY A 640 2.18 -5.86 -11.79
C GLY A 640 2.02 -4.49 -11.14
N HIS A 641 2.53 -3.41 -11.76
CA HIS A 641 2.37 -2.06 -11.21
C HIS A 641 0.91 -1.61 -11.24
N ARG A 642 0.38 -1.19 -10.09
CA ARG A 642 -1.01 -0.69 -9.97
C ARG A 642 -1.07 0.82 -10.17
N VAL A 643 0.05 1.54 -10.02
CA VAL A 643 0.17 2.96 -10.34
C VAL A 643 1.30 3.19 -11.35
N MET A 644 1.01 3.96 -12.40
CA MET A 644 2.00 4.54 -13.31
C MET A 644 2.18 6.01 -12.96
N LEU A 645 3.19 6.33 -12.14
CA LEU A 645 3.49 7.71 -11.73
C LEU A 645 4.69 8.26 -12.52
N TRP A 646 4.41 9.18 -13.45
CA TRP A 646 5.43 9.93 -14.19
C TRP A 646 5.65 11.30 -13.56
N ASP A 647 6.83 11.50 -12.98
CA ASP A 647 7.13 12.71 -12.23
C ASP A 647 7.95 13.70 -13.06
N ASN A 648 7.63 15.00 -12.92
CA ASN A 648 8.36 16.10 -13.54
C ASN A 648 8.42 16.05 -15.08
N MET A 649 7.26 15.83 -15.72
CA MET A 649 7.11 15.99 -17.17
C MET A 649 7.46 17.42 -17.59
N ARG A 650 8.40 17.52 -18.54
CA ARG A 650 8.87 18.79 -19.12
C ARG A 650 8.39 19.00 -20.55
N GLU A 651 8.28 17.91 -21.31
CA GLU A 651 7.81 17.92 -22.69
C GLU A 651 6.27 17.87 -22.72
N PRO A 652 5.62 18.38 -23.79
CA PRO A 652 4.19 18.19 -23.99
C PRO A 652 3.83 16.69 -23.99
N LEU A 653 2.79 16.32 -23.26
CA LEU A 653 2.35 14.94 -23.11
C LEU A 653 1.27 14.64 -24.16
N GLY A 654 1.59 13.78 -25.13
CA GLY A 654 0.60 13.19 -26.02
C GLY A 654 1.20 12.10 -26.91
N ALA A 655 0.60 10.92 -26.87
CA ALA A 655 1.09 9.73 -27.57
C ALA A 655 -0.07 8.77 -27.83
N ALA A 656 -0.11 8.16 -29.02
CA ALA A 656 -1.15 7.21 -29.39
C ALA A 656 -1.15 5.98 -28.47
N ALA A 657 0.04 5.54 -28.03
CA ALA A 657 0.19 4.46 -27.06
C ALA A 657 -0.38 4.82 -25.67
N LEU A 658 -0.20 6.06 -25.21
CA LEU A 658 -0.79 6.53 -23.95
C LEU A 658 -2.32 6.64 -24.07
N ASP A 659 -2.79 7.19 -25.18
CA ASP A 659 -4.21 7.30 -25.48
C ASP A 659 -4.85 5.91 -25.44
N ALA A 660 -4.31 4.94 -26.19
CA ALA A 660 -4.77 3.55 -26.19
C ALA A 660 -4.73 2.93 -24.79
N PHE A 661 -3.68 3.18 -24.01
CA PHE A 661 -3.57 2.72 -22.63
C PHE A 661 -4.74 3.23 -21.79
N LEU A 662 -5.06 4.53 -21.82
CA LEU A 662 -6.12 5.09 -20.99
C LEU A 662 -7.52 4.57 -21.38
N THR A 663 -7.77 4.32 -22.66
CA THR A 663 -9.12 4.00 -23.17
C THR A 663 -9.37 2.52 -23.46
N ALA A 664 -8.38 1.64 -23.28
CA ALA A 664 -8.56 0.22 -23.49
C ALA A 664 -8.52 -0.55 -22.16
N PRO A 665 -9.46 -1.50 -21.93
CA PRO A 665 -9.45 -2.32 -20.73
C PRO A 665 -8.28 -3.32 -20.71
N ASP A 666 -7.71 -3.62 -21.87
CA ASP A 666 -6.56 -4.51 -22.03
C ASP A 666 -5.49 -3.82 -22.87
N PHE A 667 -4.23 -4.07 -22.54
CA PHE A 667 -3.08 -3.58 -23.30
C PHE A 667 -2.33 -4.76 -23.91
N LEU A 668 -2.15 -4.73 -25.24
CA LEU A 668 -1.51 -5.79 -26.01
C LEU A 668 -0.18 -5.29 -26.55
N ASP A 669 0.87 -6.08 -26.34
CA ASP A 669 2.19 -5.79 -26.90
C ASP A 669 3.07 -7.04 -27.00
N ARG A 670 4.13 -6.94 -27.79
CA ARG A 670 5.13 -7.98 -27.95
C ARG A 670 6.12 -7.97 -26.78
N ILE A 671 6.42 -9.16 -26.26
CA ILE A 671 7.49 -9.34 -25.31
C ILE A 671 8.84 -9.10 -26.01
N LEU A 672 9.60 -8.10 -25.53
CA LEU A 672 10.94 -7.82 -26.02
C LEU A 672 11.85 -9.05 -25.83
N GLY A 673 12.59 -9.40 -26.89
CA GLY A 673 13.50 -10.55 -26.90
C GLY A 673 12.82 -11.90 -27.20
N THR A 674 11.50 -11.96 -27.38
CA THR A 674 10.79 -13.16 -27.83
C THR A 674 9.89 -12.88 -29.03
N SER A 675 9.29 -13.92 -29.63
CA SER A 675 8.32 -13.83 -30.71
C SER A 675 6.88 -14.07 -30.23
N THR A 676 6.56 -13.60 -29.02
CA THR A 676 5.29 -13.85 -28.35
C THR A 676 4.66 -12.54 -27.91
N ASP A 677 3.38 -12.37 -28.20
CA ASP A 677 2.58 -11.24 -27.71
C ASP A 677 1.94 -11.60 -26.36
N ALA A 678 1.74 -10.61 -25.50
CA ALA A 678 0.96 -10.78 -24.28
C ALA A 678 -0.14 -9.72 -24.22
N ARG A 679 -1.34 -10.17 -23.82
CA ARG A 679 -2.50 -9.32 -23.57
C ARG A 679 -2.72 -9.22 -22.07
N LEU A 680 -2.48 -8.05 -21.50
CA LEU A 680 -2.54 -7.80 -20.05
C LEU A 680 -3.76 -6.92 -19.71
N PRO A 681 -4.47 -7.20 -18.61
CA PRO A 681 -5.56 -6.34 -18.16
C PRO A 681 -4.97 -5.00 -17.70
N ASN A 682 -5.52 -3.88 -18.17
CA ASN A 682 -5.11 -2.56 -17.75
C ASN A 682 -5.97 -2.07 -16.59
N ARG A 683 -5.46 -2.30 -15.37
CA ARG A 683 -6.07 -1.84 -14.11
C ARG A 683 -5.21 -0.81 -13.38
N ALA A 684 -4.24 -0.21 -14.07
CA ALA A 684 -3.32 0.73 -13.46
C ALA A 684 -3.87 2.16 -13.45
N LEU A 685 -3.62 2.90 -12.36
CA LEU A 685 -3.89 4.33 -12.25
C LEU A 685 -2.73 5.11 -12.88
N PHE A 686 -3.02 5.97 -13.86
CA PHE A 686 -2.01 6.84 -14.48
C PHE A 686 -2.01 8.21 -13.83
N ILE A 687 -0.85 8.62 -13.31
CA ILE A 687 -0.64 9.94 -12.70
C ILE A 687 0.58 10.59 -13.34
N VAL A 688 0.46 11.87 -13.67
CA VAL A 688 1.56 12.69 -14.18
C VAL A 688 1.70 13.98 -13.37
N THR A 689 2.94 14.42 -13.13
CA THR A 689 3.21 15.74 -12.56
C THR A 689 4.09 16.54 -13.51
N GLY A 690 3.99 17.86 -13.47
CA GLY A 690 4.90 18.72 -14.23
C GLY A 690 4.69 20.19 -13.89
N ASN A 691 5.53 21.03 -14.49
CA ASN A 691 5.38 22.48 -14.40
C ASN A 691 4.83 23.00 -15.73
N ASN A 692 3.68 23.68 -15.68
CA ASN A 692 2.91 24.10 -16.85
C ASN A 692 2.70 22.94 -17.83
N LEU A 693 2.11 21.85 -17.31
CA LEU A 693 1.77 20.66 -18.08
C LEU A 693 0.98 21.04 -19.33
N ARG A 694 1.46 20.59 -20.49
CA ARG A 694 0.79 20.75 -21.78
C ARG A 694 0.37 19.37 -22.27
N LEU A 695 -0.91 19.21 -22.53
CA LEU A 695 -1.48 18.00 -23.14
C LEU A 695 -1.68 18.29 -24.64
N VAL A 696 -1.31 17.34 -25.49
CA VAL A 696 -1.40 17.51 -26.95
C VAL A 696 -2.09 16.31 -27.60
N GLY A 697 -2.57 16.49 -28.83
CA GLY A 697 -3.25 15.43 -29.57
C GLY A 697 -4.60 15.08 -28.93
N ASP A 698 -4.88 13.80 -28.71
CA ASP A 698 -6.15 13.36 -28.11
C ASP A 698 -6.08 13.20 -26.58
N THR A 699 -4.89 13.40 -26.00
CA THR A 699 -4.62 13.19 -24.58
C THR A 699 -5.31 14.23 -23.69
N TRP A 700 -5.57 15.45 -24.17
CA TRP A 700 -6.19 16.52 -23.38
C TRP A 700 -7.60 16.17 -22.86
N ARG A 701 -8.36 15.34 -23.59
CA ARG A 701 -9.68 14.87 -23.17
C ARG A 701 -9.64 13.56 -22.36
N ARG A 702 -8.46 12.97 -22.17
CA ARG A 702 -8.25 11.68 -21.48
C ARG A 702 -7.50 11.84 -20.15
N VAL A 703 -6.96 13.04 -19.87
CA VAL A 703 -6.24 13.36 -18.63
C VAL A 703 -6.87 14.58 -17.96
N LEU A 704 -7.31 14.42 -16.71
CA LEU A 704 -7.89 15.50 -15.91
C LEU A 704 -6.78 16.20 -15.11
N VAL A 705 -6.62 17.52 -15.32
CA VAL A 705 -5.52 18.29 -14.72
C VAL A 705 -6.04 19.17 -13.59
N ALA A 706 -5.42 19.03 -12.41
CA ALA A 706 -5.58 19.93 -11.27
C ALA A 706 -4.38 20.86 -11.17
N ARG A 707 -4.63 22.16 -11.00
CA ARG A 707 -3.61 23.18 -10.80
C ARG A 707 -3.38 23.49 -9.32
N ILE A 708 -2.12 23.48 -8.92
CA ILE A 708 -1.63 23.80 -7.59
C ILE A 708 -0.83 25.10 -7.66
N ASP A 709 -1.22 26.11 -6.88
CA ASP A 709 -0.48 27.37 -6.79
C ASP A 709 -0.49 27.90 -5.36
N ALA A 710 0.70 27.98 -4.75
CA ALA A 710 0.88 28.52 -3.41
C ALA A 710 0.87 30.06 -3.37
N CYS A 711 0.80 30.72 -4.53
CA CYS A 711 0.89 32.18 -4.72
C CYS A 711 2.06 32.79 -3.94
N SER A 712 3.22 32.14 -3.98
CA SER A 712 4.42 32.48 -3.23
C SER A 712 5.66 32.28 -4.08
N GLU A 713 6.64 33.16 -3.94
CA GLU A 713 7.93 33.08 -4.62
C GLU A 713 8.80 31.90 -4.14
N LYS A 714 8.55 31.42 -2.91
CA LYS A 714 9.31 30.32 -2.28
C LYS A 714 8.38 29.21 -1.79
N PRO A 715 7.65 28.53 -2.70
CA PRO A 715 6.68 27.51 -2.34
C PRO A 715 7.31 26.31 -1.63
N TYR A 716 8.60 26.05 -1.87
CA TYR A 716 9.37 24.96 -1.26
C TYR A 716 9.65 25.14 0.24
N MET A 717 9.48 26.34 0.80
CA MET A 717 9.64 26.59 2.25
C MET A 717 8.35 26.32 3.04
N ARG A 718 7.28 25.89 2.36
CA ARG A 718 6.00 25.61 3.01
C ARG A 718 6.04 24.28 3.72
N GLU A 719 5.87 24.31 5.03
CA GLU A 719 5.81 23.11 5.85
C GLU A 719 4.37 22.65 6.07
N PHE A 720 4.18 21.34 6.09
CA PHE A 720 2.95 20.73 6.60
C PHE A 720 3.20 20.35 8.07
N ASP A 721 2.22 20.64 8.93
CA ASP A 721 2.19 20.23 10.34
C ASP A 721 2.06 18.70 10.53
N PHE A 722 1.87 17.97 9.44
CA PHE A 722 1.88 16.52 9.35
C PHE A 722 2.52 16.06 8.03
N CYS A 723 2.74 14.76 7.84
CA CYS A 723 3.19 14.21 6.56
C CYS A 723 2.01 13.61 5.77
N PRO A 724 1.57 14.22 4.64
CA PRO A 724 0.47 13.68 3.82
C PRO A 724 0.69 12.23 3.38
N LEU A 725 1.87 11.92 2.86
CA LEU A 725 2.20 10.58 2.38
C LEU A 725 2.21 9.54 3.51
N SER A 726 2.85 9.86 4.64
CA SER A 726 2.86 8.94 5.79
C SER A 726 1.44 8.73 6.31
N MET A 727 0.62 9.79 6.40
CA MET A 727 -0.79 9.66 6.78
C MET A 727 -1.56 8.74 5.83
N ALA A 728 -1.38 8.90 4.52
CA ALA A 728 -2.04 8.04 3.53
C ALA A 728 -1.61 6.57 3.63
N ILE A 729 -0.34 6.30 3.94
CA ILE A 729 0.16 4.94 4.16
C ILE A 729 -0.39 4.36 5.46
N THR A 730 -0.27 5.08 6.57
CA THR A 730 -0.63 4.57 7.91
C THR A 730 -2.15 4.46 8.10
N GLN A 731 -2.94 5.33 7.47
CA GLN A 731 -4.41 5.35 7.55
C GLN A 731 -5.08 4.81 6.28
N ARG A 732 -4.34 4.10 5.42
CA ARG A 732 -4.83 3.66 4.10
C ARG A 732 -6.20 3.00 4.13
N TYR A 733 -6.38 2.02 5.01
CA TYR A 733 -7.63 1.27 5.07
C TYR A 733 -8.83 2.17 5.39
N GLU A 734 -8.64 3.20 6.22
CA GLU A 734 -9.68 4.18 6.55
C GLU A 734 -9.97 5.12 5.37
N LEU A 735 -8.93 5.57 4.67
CA LEU A 735 -9.10 6.40 3.48
C LEU A 735 -9.83 5.64 2.37
N VAL A 736 -9.46 4.38 2.14
CA VAL A 736 -10.16 3.50 1.19
C VAL A 736 -11.61 3.32 1.64
N ALA A 737 -11.86 2.94 2.90
CA ALA A 737 -13.22 2.77 3.41
C ALA A 737 -14.07 4.05 3.30
N ALA A 738 -13.47 5.22 3.53
CA ALA A 738 -14.11 6.51 3.35
C ALA A 738 -14.46 6.78 1.86
N ALA A 739 -13.53 6.55 0.93
CA ALA A 739 -13.80 6.65 -0.50
C ALA A 739 -14.95 5.74 -0.94
N LEU A 740 -14.94 4.48 -0.50
CA LEU A 740 -16.01 3.53 -0.84
C LEU A 740 -17.34 3.90 -0.18
N THR A 741 -17.32 4.41 1.04
CA THR A 741 -18.52 4.91 1.74
C THR A 741 -19.13 6.08 0.98
N LEU A 742 -18.31 6.99 0.44
CA LEU A 742 -18.80 8.13 -0.33
C LEU A 742 -19.48 7.68 -1.64
N ILE A 743 -18.87 6.73 -2.37
CA ILE A 743 -19.46 6.15 -3.58
C ILE A 743 -20.74 5.36 -3.24
N ARG A 744 -20.76 4.59 -2.14
CA ARG A 744 -21.95 3.89 -1.66
C ARG A 744 -23.08 4.83 -1.27
N ALA A 745 -22.77 5.99 -0.69
CA ALA A 745 -23.77 7.01 -0.38
C ALA A 745 -24.44 7.54 -1.66
N TRP A 746 -23.66 7.85 -2.69
CA TRP A 746 -24.20 8.23 -4.00
C TRP A 746 -25.04 7.11 -4.65
N ILE A 747 -24.59 5.85 -4.60
CA ILE A 747 -25.35 4.71 -5.12
C ILE A 747 -26.70 4.58 -4.40
N THR A 748 -26.71 4.68 -3.07
CA THR A 748 -27.93 4.55 -2.26
C THR A 748 -28.85 5.78 -2.32
N ALA A 749 -28.33 6.94 -2.71
CA ALA A 749 -29.12 8.11 -3.09
C ALA A 749 -29.85 7.96 -4.44
N GLY A 750 -29.76 6.80 -5.10
CA GLY A 750 -30.45 6.51 -6.36
C GLY A 750 -29.61 6.78 -7.61
N ARG A 751 -28.28 6.88 -7.49
CA ARG A 751 -27.35 7.17 -8.59
C ARG A 751 -27.70 8.45 -9.38
N PRO A 752 -27.96 9.59 -8.72
CA PRO A 752 -28.34 10.81 -9.41
C PRO A 752 -27.21 11.25 -10.37
N LEU A 753 -27.61 11.70 -11.56
CA LEU A 753 -26.71 12.23 -12.58
C LEU A 753 -26.72 13.76 -12.52
N HIS A 754 -25.65 14.36 -12.01
CA HIS A 754 -25.52 15.81 -11.86
C HIS A 754 -24.53 16.41 -12.86
N GLY A 755 -23.55 15.64 -13.34
CA GLY A 755 -22.65 16.06 -14.41
C GLY A 755 -23.34 15.94 -15.78
N PRO A 756 -23.27 16.97 -16.65
CA PRO A 756 -23.85 16.89 -17.99
C PRO A 756 -23.04 15.95 -18.90
N GLY A 757 -23.75 15.22 -19.77
CA GLY A 757 -23.16 14.31 -20.75
C GLY A 757 -22.39 13.14 -20.12
N ASN A 758 -21.65 12.40 -20.96
CA ASN A 758 -20.79 11.29 -20.54
C ASN A 758 -19.36 11.53 -21.04
N MET A 759 -18.37 11.17 -20.22
CA MET A 759 -16.97 11.13 -20.68
C MET A 759 -16.74 9.87 -21.54
N ALA A 760 -16.68 10.05 -22.86
CA ALA A 760 -16.52 8.96 -23.83
C ALA A 760 -15.28 8.10 -23.54
N SER A 761 -15.41 6.78 -23.70
CA SER A 761 -14.39 5.77 -23.35
C SER A 761 -14.16 5.56 -21.86
N PHE A 762 -14.86 6.27 -20.99
CA PHE A 762 -14.76 6.20 -19.53
C PHE A 762 -16.13 6.03 -18.87
N GLU A 763 -17.10 5.40 -19.52
CA GLU A 763 -18.51 5.38 -19.10
C GLU A 763 -18.71 4.80 -17.69
N SER A 764 -18.03 3.69 -17.36
CA SER A 764 -18.09 3.09 -16.02
C SER A 764 -17.45 3.98 -14.95
N TRP A 765 -16.35 4.65 -15.30
CA TRP A 765 -15.67 5.61 -14.42
C TRP A 765 -16.51 6.88 -14.22
N ASP A 766 -17.12 7.40 -15.28
CA ASP A 766 -17.99 8.58 -15.24
C ASP A 766 -19.13 8.31 -14.25
N ARG A 767 -19.86 7.20 -14.44
CA ARG A 767 -20.95 6.80 -13.55
C ARG A 767 -20.49 6.64 -12.10
N MET A 768 -19.39 5.92 -11.84
CA MET A 768 -19.02 5.57 -10.47
C MET A 768 -18.27 6.69 -9.72
N VAL A 769 -17.41 7.43 -10.42
CA VAL A 769 -16.51 8.42 -9.83
C VAL A 769 -16.97 9.84 -10.12
N ARG A 770 -17.08 10.25 -11.39
CA ARG A 770 -17.46 11.64 -11.74
C ARG A 770 -18.80 12.00 -11.13
N GLN A 771 -19.83 11.17 -11.31
CA GLN A 771 -21.16 11.46 -10.78
C GLN A 771 -21.19 11.50 -9.24
N THR A 772 -20.36 10.70 -8.56
CA THR A 772 -20.18 10.81 -7.10
C THR A 772 -19.60 12.18 -6.72
N VAL A 773 -18.61 12.70 -7.46
CA VAL A 773 -18.03 14.03 -7.22
C VAL A 773 -19.03 15.15 -7.53
N CYS A 774 -19.77 15.06 -8.65
CA CYS A 774 -20.80 16.02 -8.99
C CYS A 774 -21.94 16.02 -7.96
N TRP A 775 -22.29 14.86 -7.41
CA TRP A 775 -23.24 14.75 -6.30
C TRP A 775 -22.72 15.43 -5.03
N VAL A 776 -21.45 15.25 -4.67
CA VAL A 776 -20.81 15.99 -3.56
C VAL A 776 -20.92 17.51 -3.78
N ALA A 777 -20.69 17.99 -5.00
CA ALA A 777 -20.76 19.41 -5.32
C ALA A 777 -22.17 20.03 -5.10
N THR A 778 -23.23 19.23 -5.02
CA THR A 778 -24.59 19.73 -4.72
C THR A 778 -24.78 20.15 -3.27
N TRP A 779 -23.97 19.64 -2.34
CA TRP A 779 -24.07 19.92 -0.92
C TRP A 779 -22.75 20.40 -0.29
N ASP A 780 -21.64 20.38 -1.02
CA ASP A 780 -20.36 20.96 -0.62
C ASP A 780 -19.76 21.80 -1.76
N ALA A 781 -19.98 23.12 -1.67
CA ALA A 781 -19.54 24.10 -2.68
C ALA A 781 -18.00 24.20 -2.84
N ARG A 782 -17.21 23.47 -2.03
CA ARG A 782 -15.77 23.34 -2.27
C ARG A 782 -15.48 22.59 -3.56
N PHE A 783 -16.39 21.75 -4.04
CA PHE A 783 -16.21 20.90 -5.22
C PHE A 783 -17.08 21.35 -6.41
N ASP A 784 -16.75 20.87 -7.61
CA ASP A 784 -17.47 21.12 -8.87
C ASP A 784 -17.35 19.86 -9.77
N ASP A 785 -17.73 19.92 -11.03
CA ASP A 785 -17.53 18.83 -12.01
C ASP A 785 -16.04 18.73 -12.43
N PRO A 786 -15.37 17.58 -12.19
CA PRO A 786 -13.98 17.41 -12.58
C PRO A 786 -13.76 17.43 -14.10
N CYS A 787 -14.79 17.16 -14.93
CA CYS A 787 -14.67 17.21 -16.38
C CYS A 787 -14.52 18.63 -16.93
N LYS A 788 -14.89 19.68 -16.20
CA LYS A 788 -14.56 21.07 -16.58
C LYS A 788 -13.04 21.30 -16.70
N ALA A 789 -12.22 20.41 -16.15
CA ALA A 789 -10.77 20.45 -16.35
C ALA A 789 -10.35 20.16 -17.80
N THR A 790 -11.13 19.38 -18.58
CA THR A 790 -10.83 19.13 -20.00
C THR A 790 -11.16 20.34 -20.87
N GLU A 791 -12.21 21.11 -20.53
CA GLU A 791 -12.53 22.38 -21.19
C GLU A 791 -11.37 23.37 -21.04
N ARG A 792 -10.82 23.53 -19.83
CA ARG A 792 -9.61 24.33 -19.58
C ARG A 792 -8.40 23.84 -20.38
N ALA A 793 -8.26 22.52 -20.56
CA ALA A 793 -7.15 21.96 -21.34
C ALA A 793 -7.31 22.20 -22.84
N LEU A 794 -8.55 22.23 -23.35
CA LEU A 794 -8.86 22.56 -24.74
C LEU A 794 -8.50 24.01 -25.08
N GLU A 795 -8.82 24.96 -24.18
CA GLU A 795 -8.49 26.39 -24.36
C GLU A 795 -6.97 26.63 -24.50
N VAL A 796 -6.15 25.71 -23.98
CA VAL A 796 -4.68 25.78 -23.98
C VAL A 796 -4.07 24.90 -25.08
N ASP A 797 -4.86 24.17 -25.88
CA ASP A 797 -4.36 23.30 -26.96
C ASP A 797 -3.80 24.14 -28.14
N PRO A 798 -2.47 24.10 -28.39
CA PRO A 798 -1.86 24.90 -29.44
C PRO A 798 -2.34 24.53 -30.84
N GLU A 799 -2.72 23.28 -31.10
CA GLU A 799 -3.17 22.87 -32.43
C GLU A 799 -4.58 23.38 -32.74
N THR A 800 -5.45 23.47 -31.73
CA THR A 800 -6.77 24.11 -31.87
C THR A 800 -6.61 25.62 -32.07
N ALA A 801 -5.71 26.28 -31.33
CA ALA A 801 -5.42 27.70 -31.52
C ALA A 801 -4.84 28.01 -32.92
N LYS A 802 -3.90 27.19 -33.41
CA LYS A 802 -3.36 27.29 -34.78
C LYS A 802 -4.44 27.09 -35.84
N LEU A 803 -5.31 26.10 -35.67
CA LEU A 803 -6.42 25.87 -36.60
C LEU A 803 -7.38 27.06 -36.61
N ALA A 804 -7.75 27.58 -35.44
CA ALA A 804 -8.58 28.77 -35.30
C ALA A 804 -7.97 29.98 -36.01
N ALA A 805 -6.70 30.28 -35.72
CA ALA A 805 -5.96 31.38 -36.34
C ALA A 805 -5.91 31.23 -37.87
N MET A 806 -5.58 30.02 -38.35
CA MET A 806 -5.54 29.71 -39.78
C MET A 806 -6.91 29.88 -40.46
N LEU A 807 -7.99 29.33 -39.89
CA LEU A 807 -9.33 29.40 -40.51
C LEU A 807 -9.87 30.84 -40.52
N ASN A 808 -9.65 31.59 -39.45
CA ASN A 808 -10.07 32.99 -39.35
C ASN A 808 -9.27 33.88 -40.32
N ALA A 809 -7.94 33.73 -40.38
CA ALA A 809 -7.11 34.48 -41.31
C ALA A 809 -7.38 34.08 -42.77
N TRP A 810 -7.61 32.80 -43.05
CA TRP A 810 -8.03 32.32 -44.38
C TRP A 810 -9.37 32.92 -44.79
N ASN A 811 -10.34 32.99 -43.88
CA ASN A 811 -11.63 33.62 -44.14
C ASN A 811 -11.48 35.12 -44.46
N ALA A 812 -10.57 35.82 -43.78
CA ALA A 812 -10.33 37.24 -44.00
C ALA A 812 -9.67 37.55 -45.35
N VAL A 813 -8.72 36.71 -45.80
CA VAL A 813 -7.90 36.99 -47.01
C VAL A 813 -8.43 36.30 -48.27
N ILE A 814 -8.94 35.07 -48.16
CA ILE A 814 -9.40 34.25 -49.30
C ILE A 814 -10.92 34.13 -49.33
N GLY A 815 -11.57 34.07 -48.17
CA GLY A 815 -13.02 33.93 -48.07
C GLY A 815 -13.54 32.50 -48.23
N VAL A 816 -14.86 32.35 -48.01
CA VAL A 816 -15.57 31.06 -48.08
C VAL A 816 -15.87 30.70 -49.54
N GLY A 817 -15.60 29.46 -49.93
CA GLY A 817 -15.99 28.88 -51.22
C GLY A 817 -14.96 28.98 -52.34
N GLU A 818 -13.89 29.77 -52.20
CA GLU A 818 -12.81 29.86 -53.21
C GLU A 818 -11.90 28.62 -53.16
N PRO A 819 -11.74 27.86 -54.26
CA PRO A 819 -10.77 26.77 -54.34
C PRO A 819 -9.35 27.29 -54.60
N ILE A 820 -8.45 27.08 -53.63
CA ILE A 820 -7.06 27.56 -53.71
C ILE A 820 -6.05 26.42 -53.51
N THR A 821 -4.93 26.46 -54.25
CA THR A 821 -3.82 25.52 -54.04
C THR A 821 -2.90 26.02 -52.93
N THR A 822 -2.19 25.12 -52.24
CA THR A 822 -1.23 25.52 -51.19
C THR A 822 -0.17 26.51 -51.67
N ALA A 823 0.25 26.45 -52.95
CA ALA A 823 1.18 27.45 -53.50
C ALA A 823 0.53 28.84 -53.57
N ARG A 824 -0.67 28.93 -54.15
CA ARG A 824 -1.38 30.20 -54.25
C ARG A 824 -1.76 30.78 -52.90
N LEU A 825 -2.01 29.92 -51.91
CA LEU A 825 -2.26 30.35 -50.53
C LEU A 825 -1.04 31.06 -49.94
N ILE A 826 0.17 30.52 -50.16
CA ILE A 826 1.42 31.17 -49.73
C ILE A 826 1.62 32.49 -50.49
N ASP A 827 1.38 32.50 -51.80
CA ASP A 827 1.49 33.72 -52.61
C ASP A 827 0.53 34.82 -52.10
N ARG A 828 -0.71 34.45 -51.74
CA ARG A 828 -1.74 35.36 -51.19
C ARG A 828 -1.43 35.85 -49.78
N ALA A 829 -0.66 35.08 -49.02
CA ALA A 829 -0.18 35.44 -47.69
C ALA A 829 1.13 36.25 -47.73
N THR A 830 1.75 36.45 -48.91
CA THR A 830 3.01 37.19 -49.02
C THR A 830 2.74 38.67 -49.31
N PRO A 831 3.22 39.62 -48.48
CA PRO A 831 3.01 41.05 -48.73
C PRO A 831 3.71 41.52 -50.03
N THR A 832 2.98 42.15 -50.96
CA THR A 832 3.50 42.54 -52.28
C THR A 832 4.09 43.97 -52.37
N GLY A 833 4.33 44.67 -51.26
CA GLY A 833 5.04 45.96 -51.25
C GLY A 833 4.32 47.18 -51.88
N TYR A 834 3.14 47.00 -52.49
CA TYR A 834 2.24 48.07 -52.94
C TYR A 834 0.89 47.89 -52.23
N GLY A 835 0.50 48.89 -51.42
CA GLY A 835 -0.43 48.70 -50.31
C GLY A 835 -1.92 48.58 -50.71
N PRO A 836 -2.62 47.51 -50.29
CA PRO A 836 -4.06 47.60 -50.01
C PRO A 836 -4.30 48.49 -48.77
N ASP A 837 -5.56 48.69 -48.36
CA ASP A 837 -5.88 49.42 -47.12
C ASP A 837 -5.29 48.72 -45.87
N ALA A 838 -5.19 49.47 -44.76
CA ALA A 838 -4.54 49.00 -43.54
C ALA A 838 -5.13 47.68 -43.01
N ASP A 839 -6.44 47.50 -43.13
CA ASP A 839 -7.16 46.31 -42.68
C ASP A 839 -6.81 45.07 -43.51
N THR A 840 -6.66 45.21 -44.84
CA THR A 840 -6.25 44.09 -45.70
C THR A 840 -4.78 43.72 -45.50
N ALA A 841 -3.91 44.71 -45.26
CA ALA A 841 -2.51 44.45 -44.94
C ALA A 841 -2.35 43.67 -43.64
N ASP A 842 -3.15 44.00 -42.62
CA ASP A 842 -3.19 43.29 -41.34
C ASP A 842 -3.72 41.85 -41.50
N ALA A 843 -4.80 41.64 -42.25
CA ALA A 843 -5.34 40.31 -42.52
C ALA A 843 -4.34 39.41 -43.28
N ILE A 844 -3.59 39.95 -44.25
CA ILE A 844 -2.54 39.23 -44.98
C ILE A 844 -1.38 38.88 -44.04
N ALA A 845 -0.96 39.79 -43.16
CA ALA A 845 0.07 39.53 -42.15
C ALA A 845 -0.34 38.43 -41.17
N GLN A 846 -1.59 38.47 -40.67
CA GLN A 846 -2.12 37.41 -39.80
C GLN A 846 -2.15 36.04 -40.50
N LEU A 847 -2.49 36.00 -41.80
CA LEU A 847 -2.44 34.75 -42.57
C LEU A 847 -0.99 34.29 -42.79
N HIS A 848 -0.05 35.21 -43.03
CA HIS A 848 1.36 34.91 -43.14
C HIS A 848 1.89 34.29 -41.85
N ASP A 849 1.64 34.92 -40.71
CA ASP A 849 2.10 34.47 -39.39
C ASP A 849 1.53 33.09 -39.04
N ALA A 850 0.24 32.87 -39.31
CA ALA A 850 -0.38 31.55 -39.11
C ALA A 850 0.27 30.47 -40.00
N ILE A 851 0.60 30.79 -41.26
CA ILE A 851 1.28 29.88 -42.18
C ILE A 851 2.73 29.62 -41.74
N GLU A 852 3.44 30.64 -41.28
CA GLU A 852 4.82 30.54 -40.79
C GLU A 852 4.90 29.72 -39.51
N GLU A 853 3.96 29.90 -38.58
CA GLU A 853 3.87 29.08 -37.36
C GLU A 853 3.65 27.59 -37.68
N ILE A 854 2.87 27.28 -38.72
CA ILE A 854 2.55 25.91 -39.13
C ILE A 854 3.68 25.25 -39.93
N ALA A 855 4.32 26.00 -40.82
CA ALA A 855 5.18 25.44 -41.87
C ALA A 855 6.50 26.20 -42.10
N GLY A 856 6.90 27.08 -41.17
CA GLY A 856 8.18 27.76 -41.20
C GLY A 856 9.35 26.79 -41.10
N ASP A 857 10.29 26.89 -42.04
CA ASP A 857 11.49 26.06 -42.12
C ASP A 857 12.64 26.92 -42.68
N ARG A 858 13.63 27.24 -41.84
CA ARG A 858 14.82 28.03 -42.18
C ARG A 858 14.49 29.40 -42.83
N GLY A 859 13.48 30.10 -42.30
CA GLY A 859 13.08 31.43 -42.77
C GLY A 859 12.27 31.44 -44.06
N MET A 860 11.76 30.29 -44.50
CA MET A 860 10.83 30.17 -45.64
C MET A 860 9.67 29.23 -45.27
N VAL A 861 8.52 29.37 -45.95
CA VAL A 861 7.37 28.48 -45.77
C VAL A 861 7.56 27.18 -46.57
N ASN A 862 7.58 26.05 -45.87
CA ASN A 862 7.66 24.73 -46.48
C ASN A 862 6.29 24.27 -47.00
N ARG A 863 6.04 24.47 -48.31
CA ARG A 863 4.79 24.09 -48.99
C ARG A 863 4.33 22.64 -48.71
N ARG A 864 5.26 21.69 -48.55
CA ARG A 864 4.91 20.28 -48.29
C ARG A 864 4.41 20.06 -46.86
N ILE A 865 4.99 20.75 -45.89
CA ILE A 865 4.55 20.71 -44.49
C ILE A 865 3.16 21.33 -44.38
N LEU A 866 2.96 22.52 -44.95
CA LEU A 866 1.66 23.21 -44.98
C LEU A 866 0.57 22.37 -45.66
N GLY A 867 0.88 21.78 -46.81
CA GLY A 867 -0.08 20.93 -47.54
C GLY A 867 -0.51 19.69 -46.74
N ARG A 868 0.42 19.02 -46.05
CA ARG A 868 0.10 17.88 -45.17
C ARG A 868 -0.68 18.31 -43.94
N TRP A 869 -0.38 19.48 -43.37
CA TRP A 869 -1.11 20.01 -42.22
C TRP A 869 -2.56 20.34 -42.61
N ILE A 870 -2.78 20.99 -43.76
CA ILE A 870 -4.13 21.26 -44.28
C ILE A 870 -4.89 19.96 -44.50
N GLU A 871 -4.26 18.97 -45.15
CA GLU A 871 -4.88 17.66 -45.42
C GLU A 871 -5.31 16.93 -44.14
N ARG A 872 -4.53 17.02 -43.05
CA ARG A 872 -4.86 16.43 -41.75
C ARG A 872 -6.00 17.14 -41.02
N ASN A 873 -6.28 18.41 -41.35
CA ASN A 873 -7.29 19.22 -40.68
C ASN A 873 -8.56 19.44 -41.54
N VAL A 874 -8.69 18.73 -42.67
CA VAL A 874 -9.93 18.71 -43.46
C VAL A 874 -11.11 18.27 -42.58
N ASP A 875 -12.25 18.93 -42.75
CA ASP A 875 -13.51 18.73 -42.02
C ASP A 875 -13.48 19.00 -40.51
N ARG A 876 -12.34 19.39 -39.93
CA ARG A 876 -12.26 19.89 -38.56
C ARG A 876 -12.89 21.28 -38.49
N ARG A 877 -13.76 21.48 -37.50
CA ARG A 877 -14.58 22.69 -37.34
C ARG A 877 -14.03 23.59 -36.25
N HIS A 878 -14.08 24.88 -36.49
CA HIS A 878 -13.91 25.92 -35.48
C HIS A 878 -14.80 27.11 -35.84
N ASP A 879 -15.63 27.59 -34.90
CA ASP A 879 -16.60 28.69 -35.12
C ASP A 879 -17.44 28.55 -36.41
N GLY A 880 -17.85 27.33 -36.74
CA GLY A 880 -18.63 27.01 -37.93
C GLY A 880 -17.83 27.03 -39.25
N LEU A 881 -16.52 27.29 -39.23
CA LEU A 881 -15.62 27.21 -40.38
C LEU A 881 -14.91 25.85 -40.44
N HIS A 882 -14.69 25.32 -41.66
CA HIS A 882 -13.88 24.11 -41.90
C HIS A 882 -13.31 24.08 -43.32
N LEU A 883 -12.21 23.35 -43.53
CA LEU A 883 -11.61 23.16 -44.86
C LEU A 883 -12.14 21.88 -45.51
N THR A 884 -12.46 21.93 -46.80
CA THR A 884 -12.84 20.78 -47.62
C THR A 884 -11.88 20.62 -48.80
N ARG A 885 -11.72 19.38 -49.27
CA ARG A 885 -10.90 19.10 -50.45
C ARG A 885 -11.68 19.41 -51.72
N GLY A 886 -11.11 20.26 -52.58
CA GLY A 886 -11.63 20.56 -53.92
C GLY A 886 -11.05 19.65 -55.00
N THR A 887 -11.27 20.03 -56.27
CA THR A 887 -10.73 19.30 -57.43
C THR A 887 -9.23 19.53 -57.60
N LEU A 888 -8.57 18.65 -58.36
CA LEU A 888 -7.16 18.83 -58.70
C LEU A 888 -7.01 19.99 -59.71
N ARG A 889 -6.06 20.89 -59.45
CA ARG A 889 -5.66 21.95 -60.39
C ARG A 889 -4.18 21.80 -60.72
N HIS A 890 -3.86 21.55 -61.99
CA HIS A 890 -2.49 21.24 -62.46
C HIS A 890 -1.79 20.15 -61.63
N GLY A 891 -2.51 19.07 -61.30
CA GLY A 891 -1.97 17.95 -60.52
C GLY A 891 -1.82 18.20 -59.01
N SER A 892 -2.16 19.40 -58.51
CA SER A 892 -2.15 19.72 -57.07
C SER A 892 -3.58 19.77 -56.49
N PRO A 893 -3.80 19.31 -55.25
CA PRO A 893 -5.10 19.47 -54.57
C PRO A 893 -5.40 20.94 -54.33
N THR A 894 -6.69 21.30 -54.47
CA THR A 894 -7.23 22.58 -54.00
C THR A 894 -7.97 22.38 -52.68
N TRP A 895 -7.98 23.42 -51.86
CA TRP A 895 -8.64 23.46 -50.56
C TRP A 895 -9.67 24.58 -50.59
N ILE A 896 -10.84 24.32 -50.02
CA ILE A 896 -11.98 25.25 -50.01
C ILE A 896 -12.40 25.45 -48.57
N LEU A 897 -12.37 26.70 -48.09
CA LEU A 897 -12.97 27.06 -46.81
C LEU A 897 -14.50 27.04 -46.94
N ARG A 898 -15.17 26.38 -46.00
CA ARG A 898 -16.63 26.27 -45.92
C ARG A 898 -17.09 26.85 -44.59
N ARG A 899 -18.32 27.35 -44.58
CA ARG A 899 -19.06 27.68 -43.37
C ARG A 899 -20.25 26.73 -43.30
N ASP A 900 -20.49 26.15 -42.13
CA ASP A 900 -21.70 25.37 -41.90
C ASP A 900 -22.92 26.28 -42.13
N ALA A 901 -23.98 25.76 -42.74
CA ALA A 901 -25.23 26.51 -42.88
C ALA A 901 -25.77 26.83 -41.47
N GLU A 902 -26.21 28.06 -41.24
CA GLU A 902 -26.89 28.42 -39.99
C GLU A 902 -28.01 27.40 -39.73
N THR A 903 -27.81 26.59 -38.70
CA THR A 903 -28.89 25.73 -38.22
C THR A 903 -29.85 26.67 -37.50
N PRO A 904 -31.14 26.77 -37.88
CA PRO A 904 -32.08 27.57 -37.10
C PRO A 904 -32.03 27.08 -35.66
N ALA A 905 -31.96 28.03 -34.73
CA ALA A 905 -31.89 27.77 -33.30
C ALA A 905 -32.87 26.64 -32.94
N VAL A 906 -32.35 25.58 -32.33
CA VAL A 906 -33.15 24.44 -31.88
C VAL A 906 -34.23 24.96 -30.96
N GLY A 907 -35.44 25.11 -31.51
CA GLY A 907 -36.65 25.26 -30.73
C GLY A 907 -36.76 24.05 -29.81
N THR A 908 -37.01 24.33 -28.54
CA THR A 908 -37.41 23.37 -27.52
C THR A 908 -38.39 22.35 -28.11
N SER A 909 -37.94 21.11 -28.30
CA SER A 909 -38.83 19.99 -28.62
C SER A 909 -39.21 19.25 -27.33
N PRO A 910 -40.43 18.72 -27.23
CA PRO A 910 -41.12 18.48 -25.97
C PRO A 910 -40.64 17.23 -25.24
N ALA A 911 -40.93 17.22 -23.95
CA ALA A 911 -40.66 16.12 -23.02
C ALA A 911 -41.11 14.75 -23.58
N ILE A 912 -40.17 13.81 -23.64
CA ILE A 912 -40.46 12.40 -23.86
C ILE A 912 -40.78 11.78 -22.49
N ALA A 913 -42.01 11.27 -22.36
CA ALA A 913 -42.48 10.51 -21.20
C ALA A 913 -41.75 9.15 -21.06
N PRO A 914 -41.63 8.59 -19.85
CA PRO A 914 -40.81 7.41 -19.61
C PRO A 914 -41.51 6.14 -20.09
N SER A 915 -40.93 5.44 -21.05
CA SER A 915 -41.34 4.08 -21.42
C SER A 915 -40.33 3.05 -20.91
N GLY A 916 -40.78 2.27 -19.93
CA GLY A 916 -40.55 0.83 -19.75
C GLY A 916 -39.18 0.19 -20.05
N SER A 917 -38.56 -0.30 -18.98
CA SER A 917 -37.91 -1.62 -18.86
C SER A 917 -37.26 -2.25 -20.11
N GLY A 918 -35.93 -2.23 -20.13
CA GLY A 918 -35.10 -3.08 -21.00
C GLY A 918 -33.76 -3.36 -20.34
N TRP A 919 -33.74 -4.29 -19.38
CA TRP A 919 -32.51 -4.83 -18.82
C TRP A 919 -31.90 -5.81 -19.83
N GLY A 920 -30.67 -5.54 -20.26
CA GLY A 920 -29.80 -6.45 -20.97
C GLY A 920 -28.43 -6.42 -20.32
N GLU A 921 -28.02 -7.55 -19.77
CA GLU A 921 -26.72 -7.83 -19.15
C GLU A 921 -25.56 -7.48 -20.08
N ILE A 922 -24.63 -6.65 -19.59
CA ILE A 922 -23.17 -6.72 -19.87
C ILE A 922 -22.44 -6.33 -18.59
#